data_AF-A0A7M7LRR0-F1
#
_entry.id   AF-A0A7M7LRR0-F1
#
_cell.length_a   1.000
_cell.length_b   1.000
_cell.length_c   1.000
_cell.angle_alpha   90.00
_cell.angle_beta   90.00
_cell.angle_gamma   90.00
#
_symmetry.space_group_name_H-M   'P 1'
#
loop_
_entity.id
_entity.type
_entity.pdbx_description
1 polymer ?
#
loop_
_entity_poly.entity_id
_entity_poly.type
_entity_poly.pdbx_seq_one_letter_code
_entity_poly.pdbx_strand_id
1 'polypeptide(L)'
;MMDMEMNAELERDGASETGEASSEGSSAGSAYCSLEQDFARITSEMKSNEALAAYETEYTRLFESLYKAHRLEEELTEKCRLLKEDVTEGRGRIQELERKVLADAESMEHARKEILEGKKLADAAHTREQKAQEVIENLRVSIAKLTDELVQKNKQLASEENSVAAKQKEGLSKDRERLIGEVEALRQRLKTVNSYKQEIEDKFNESEQRASELQDKLDRQANEMAKERREHEKIESELQLVHDELRSRLADLQTAEEALKTTANNVARQDNILRDQVLENEKNQKEMQKLMLKQMTMKTEADKVSAKLEEARKELFERNKHIKEINKEVQRLKEEMGKFKSEKESSLKKLAKEKSLSSKADENLKRVSANLRNAELEIAALKRQLDAERKTIEKLNRDKDAAAKNATLLEDMNKKLALEIRVFEQTNRKMEASLEEITEESSELKRQVKSLEKEKDRCTVEAQELSQQVEDYAVEVKLKRLEISDYQKRLADAEAKLRQQQTVFEDIRAERNSYKKSLSLCQDEIAELKNKTKELSSQIDQLKEQLAVKEANLVKQEFLFSKTEKEKESLKSELQTSRKNASDIRRELEDMRQEEKQLRAALQEADANAARQRKEIEAVMNERDVIGTQIVRRNDEMSLQYRKIQILEETLQRGEKQYGQRLEEIRLLQLELKKLKLEKAALEKNTANLYDLRAEVFHLERNLTKERLKVMALEEEVQNPLNVHRWRNLEGTDPDTFELLKKIQILQRRILKISAELIAKEKKIRETEKLYMNLREIIAKQPGPEVLLHLSKTRRALRDRGKKMKCLVAELNMTLTAEHKFELDKVKRELHAVKSKYFAQKKRELKAIEPTKKNLPSVRTNSIKFHGGGFNLSTPIVNSCTTSLVTVNK
;
A
#
# COMPACT_ATOMS: atom_id res chain seq x y z
N MET A 1 -75.19 32.54 36.28
CA MET A 1 -75.28 31.12 35.88
C MET A 1 -73.90 30.56 36.19
N MET A 2 -73.74 29.69 37.20
CA MET A 2 -74.17 28.27 37.21
C MET A 2 -73.36 27.49 36.16
N ASP A 3 -72.55 26.46 36.48
CA ASP A 3 -72.30 25.71 37.74
C ASP A 3 -70.79 25.34 37.83
N MET A 4 -70.15 25.20 39.00
CA MET A 4 -70.09 24.00 39.85
C MET A 4 -70.09 22.65 39.12
N GLU A 5 -68.99 21.90 39.22
CA GLU A 5 -69.04 20.50 39.68
C GLU A 5 -67.66 20.03 40.20
N MET A 6 -67.68 19.28 41.31
CA MET A 6 -66.53 18.54 41.84
C MET A 6 -66.72 17.05 41.54
N ASN A 7 -65.62 16.33 41.37
CA ASN A 7 -65.39 14.96 41.86
C ASN A 7 -63.86 14.77 41.85
N ALA A 8 -63.12 14.49 42.93
CA ALA A 8 -63.34 13.69 44.13
C ALA A 8 -63.29 12.16 43.90
N GLU A 9 -62.67 11.48 44.87
CA GLU A 9 -62.56 10.03 45.05
C GLU A 9 -61.50 9.25 44.24
N LEU A 10 -60.77 8.25 44.80
CA LEU A 10 -60.29 7.96 46.18
C LEU A 10 -59.42 6.68 46.15
N GLU A 11 -58.55 6.47 47.15
CA GLU A 11 -57.96 5.16 47.56
C GLU A 11 -57.02 4.41 46.58
N ARG A 12 -56.09 3.51 46.98
CA ARG A 12 -55.43 3.20 48.29
C ARG A 12 -54.12 2.41 48.03
N ASP A 13 -53.30 2.33 49.08
CA ASP A 13 -52.39 1.24 49.45
C ASP A 13 -51.49 0.55 48.40
N GLY A 14 -50.18 0.67 48.61
CA GLY A 14 -49.14 -0.05 47.87
C GLY A 14 -47.83 -0.09 48.63
N ALA A 15 -47.86 -0.49 49.91
CA ALA A 15 -46.65 -0.66 50.70
C ALA A 15 -45.83 -1.85 50.17
N SER A 16 -44.56 -1.62 49.84
CA SER A 16 -43.54 -2.66 49.80
C SER A 16 -42.22 -2.08 50.29
N GLU A 17 -41.69 -2.68 51.35
CA GLU A 17 -40.34 -2.45 51.82
C GLU A 17 -39.34 -2.98 50.78
N THR A 18 -38.40 -2.14 50.36
CA THR A 18 -37.01 -2.57 50.12
C THR A 18 -36.12 -1.44 50.60
N GLY A 19 -35.59 -1.58 51.81
CA GLY A 19 -34.63 -0.64 52.34
C GLY A 19 -33.27 -0.83 51.67
N GLU A 20 -32.77 0.22 51.04
CA GLU A 20 -31.34 0.39 50.74
C GLU A 20 -30.98 1.87 50.92
N ALA A 21 -31.05 2.31 52.17
CA ALA A 21 -30.37 3.53 52.58
C ALA A 21 -28.87 3.26 52.50
N SER A 22 -28.26 3.59 51.37
CA SER A 22 -26.83 3.44 51.09
C SER A 22 -25.99 4.40 51.94
N SER A 23 -25.89 4.07 53.23
CA SER A 23 -24.94 4.67 54.17
C SER A 23 -23.52 4.15 53.94
N GLU A 24 -23.06 4.15 52.68
CA GLU A 24 -21.66 4.00 52.30
C GLU A 24 -20.95 5.37 52.25
N GLY A 25 -21.29 6.23 53.21
CA GLY A 25 -20.59 7.48 53.48
C GLY A 25 -19.44 7.24 54.46
N SER A 26 -18.22 7.11 53.94
CA SER A 26 -16.96 7.05 54.70
C SER A 26 -16.68 5.78 55.53
N SER A 27 -16.65 4.62 54.87
CA SER A 27 -15.84 3.48 55.35
C SER A 27 -14.33 3.77 55.23
N ALA A 28 -13.92 4.52 54.19
CA ALA A 28 -12.54 4.86 53.89
C ALA A 28 -11.84 5.66 55.02
N GLY A 29 -12.48 6.70 55.56
CA GLY A 29 -11.90 7.51 56.63
C GLY A 29 -11.62 6.71 57.92
N SER A 30 -12.48 5.74 58.25
CA SER A 30 -12.29 4.85 59.42
C SER A 30 -11.08 3.92 59.24
N ALA A 31 -10.93 3.34 58.04
CA ALA A 31 -9.79 2.50 57.71
C ALA A 31 -8.47 3.30 57.71
N TYR A 32 -8.49 4.54 57.22
CA TYR A 32 -7.30 5.38 57.16
C TYR A 32 -6.83 5.87 58.54
N CYS A 33 -7.75 6.28 59.42
CA CYS A 33 -7.40 6.60 60.82
C CYS A 33 -6.85 5.38 61.58
N SER A 34 -7.28 4.17 61.24
CA SER A 34 -6.70 2.93 61.80
C SER A 34 -5.26 2.72 61.29
N LEU A 35 -5.02 2.97 59.99
CA LEU A 35 -3.69 2.90 59.37
C LEU A 35 -2.70 3.93 59.96
N GLU A 36 -3.13 5.15 60.30
CA GLU A 36 -2.29 6.14 61.01
C GLU A 36 -1.91 5.66 62.43
N GLN A 37 -2.85 5.06 63.16
CA GLN A 37 -2.59 4.52 64.50
C GLN A 37 -1.67 3.29 64.46
N ASP A 38 -1.88 2.39 63.50
CA ASP A 38 -1.00 1.25 63.25
C ASP A 38 0.39 1.70 62.80
N PHE A 39 0.51 2.71 61.94
CA PHE A 39 1.79 3.30 61.56
C PHE A 39 2.54 3.87 62.77
N ALA A 40 1.87 4.63 63.63
CA ALA A 40 2.47 5.18 64.84
C ALA A 40 2.92 4.07 65.82
N ARG A 41 2.11 3.02 66.01
CA ARG A 41 2.45 1.87 66.85
C ARG A 41 3.67 1.12 66.29
N ILE A 42 3.62 0.73 65.01
CA ILE A 42 4.68 -0.05 64.35
C ILE A 42 5.98 0.74 64.29
N THR A 43 5.95 2.05 64.04
CA THR A 43 7.15 2.92 64.07
C THR A 43 7.76 3.00 65.48
N SER A 44 6.94 3.02 66.53
CA SER A 44 7.42 2.94 67.92
C SER A 44 8.03 1.58 68.24
N GLU A 45 7.44 0.49 67.76
CA GLU A 45 7.96 -0.87 67.92
C GLU A 45 9.28 -1.06 67.16
N MET A 46 9.41 -0.57 65.93
CA MET A 46 10.66 -0.61 65.15
C MET A 46 11.80 0.16 65.83
N LYS A 47 11.53 1.30 66.49
CA LYS A 47 12.53 2.05 67.28
C LYS A 47 13.06 1.27 68.48
N SER A 48 12.24 0.39 69.05
CA SER A 48 12.62 -0.42 70.21
C SER A 48 13.45 -1.67 69.85
N ASN A 49 13.50 -2.05 68.57
CA ASN A 49 14.17 -3.25 68.10
C ASN A 49 15.29 -2.91 67.10
N GLU A 50 16.53 -3.08 67.54
CA GLU A 50 17.75 -2.69 66.82
C GLU A 50 17.88 -3.32 65.41
N ALA A 51 17.27 -4.49 65.18
CA ALA A 51 17.23 -5.14 63.87
C ALA A 51 16.17 -4.55 62.89
N LEU A 52 15.15 -3.85 63.41
CA LEU A 52 14.06 -3.26 62.63
C LEU A 52 14.24 -1.76 62.38
N ALA A 53 15.00 -1.06 63.22
CA ALA A 53 15.29 0.38 63.06
C ALA A 53 15.85 0.73 61.66
N ALA A 54 16.59 -0.17 61.02
CA ALA A 54 17.11 0.01 59.66
C ALA A 54 16.01 0.07 58.56
N TYR A 55 14.79 -0.42 58.84
CA TYR A 55 13.65 -0.42 57.92
C TYR A 55 12.62 0.67 58.23
N GLU A 56 12.77 1.40 59.35
CA GLU A 56 11.85 2.48 59.76
C GLU A 56 11.72 3.56 58.67
N THR A 57 12.84 3.92 58.03
CA THR A 57 12.91 4.95 56.98
C THR A 57 12.15 4.55 55.71
N GLU A 58 12.30 3.30 55.24
CA GLU A 58 11.56 2.81 54.07
C GLU A 58 10.08 2.56 54.39
N TYR A 59 9.74 2.13 55.61
CA TYR A 59 8.34 2.02 56.06
C TYR A 59 7.65 3.39 56.14
N THR A 60 8.34 4.41 56.69
CA THR A 60 7.88 5.80 56.71
C THR A 60 7.68 6.35 55.29
N ARG A 61 8.62 6.08 54.38
CA ARG A 61 8.54 6.49 52.98
C ARG A 61 7.37 5.84 52.24
N LEU A 62 7.10 4.56 52.49
CA LEU A 62 5.93 3.85 51.96
C LEU A 62 4.62 4.45 52.48
N PHE A 63 4.54 4.71 53.79
CA PHE A 63 3.36 5.34 54.40
C PHE A 63 3.13 6.77 53.87
N GLU A 64 4.17 7.59 53.75
CA GLU A 64 4.08 8.91 53.12
C GLU A 64 3.59 8.85 51.66
N SER A 65 4.04 7.84 50.90
CA SER A 65 3.59 7.66 49.51
C SER A 65 2.12 7.26 49.45
N LEU A 66 1.66 6.40 50.37
CA LEU A 66 0.25 6.02 50.51
C LEU A 66 -0.61 7.22 50.95
N TYR A 67 -0.13 8.04 51.87
CA TYR A 67 -0.79 9.27 52.34
C TYR A 67 -0.95 10.29 51.22
N LYS A 68 0.10 10.52 50.43
CA LYS A 68 0.05 11.40 49.25
C LYS A 68 -0.90 10.85 48.19
N ALA A 69 -0.93 9.54 47.96
CA ALA A 69 -1.88 8.92 47.02
C ALA A 69 -3.33 9.07 47.48
N HIS A 70 -3.64 8.82 48.76
CA HIS A 70 -5.00 8.90 49.28
C HIS A 70 -5.52 10.35 49.32
N ARG A 71 -4.70 11.34 49.71
CA ARG A 71 -5.09 12.76 49.57
C ARG A 71 -5.38 13.16 48.13
N LEU A 72 -4.59 12.68 47.17
CA LEU A 72 -4.86 12.95 45.75
C LEU A 72 -6.16 12.28 45.28
N GLU A 73 -6.50 11.11 45.81
CA GLU A 73 -7.78 10.44 45.58
C GLU A 73 -8.97 11.23 46.17
N GLU A 74 -8.86 11.72 47.41
CA GLU A 74 -9.88 12.60 48.03
C GLU A 74 -10.05 13.91 47.24
N GLU A 75 -8.95 14.57 46.86
CA GLU A 75 -9.02 15.78 46.03
C GLU A 75 -9.63 15.52 44.65
N LEU A 76 -9.33 14.37 44.02
CA LEU A 76 -9.87 14.02 42.71
C LEU A 76 -11.34 13.60 42.79
N THR A 77 -11.75 12.89 43.84
CA THR A 77 -13.16 12.51 44.06
C THR A 77 -14.04 13.73 44.36
N GLU A 78 -13.55 14.69 45.15
CA GLU A 78 -14.27 15.95 45.39
C GLU A 78 -14.33 16.81 44.12
N LYS A 79 -13.24 16.92 43.34
CA LYS A 79 -13.29 17.54 41.99
C LYS A 79 -14.30 16.84 41.08
N CYS A 80 -14.38 15.52 41.11
CA CYS A 80 -15.39 14.76 40.35
C CYS A 80 -16.82 14.98 40.87
N ARG A 81 -17.02 15.27 42.16
CA ARG A 81 -18.33 15.62 42.74
C ARG A 81 -18.77 17.00 42.24
N LEU A 82 -17.91 18.01 42.36
CA LEU A 82 -18.16 19.36 41.87
C LEU A 82 -18.42 19.39 40.35
N LEU A 83 -17.60 18.70 39.55
CA LEU A 83 -17.82 18.61 38.09
C LEU A 83 -19.14 17.91 37.73
N LYS A 84 -19.65 16.97 38.55
CA LYS A 84 -20.99 16.40 38.34
C LYS A 84 -22.09 17.40 38.63
N GLU A 85 -21.95 18.18 39.71
CA GLU A 85 -22.90 19.25 40.06
C GLU A 85 -22.95 20.32 38.95
N ASP A 86 -21.79 20.81 38.49
CA ASP A 86 -21.67 21.74 37.35
C ASP A 86 -22.32 21.19 36.06
N VAL A 87 -22.12 19.90 35.76
CA VAL A 87 -22.75 19.25 34.59
C VAL A 87 -24.27 19.14 34.75
N THR A 88 -24.79 18.89 35.96
CA THR A 88 -26.24 18.89 36.20
C THR A 88 -26.84 20.29 36.10
N GLU A 89 -26.18 21.32 36.62
CA GLU A 89 -26.64 22.69 36.51
C GLU A 89 -26.59 23.19 35.06
N GLY A 90 -25.48 22.90 34.35
CA GLY A 90 -25.32 23.17 32.92
C GLY A 90 -26.41 22.50 32.08
N ARG A 91 -26.79 21.25 32.38
CA ARG A 91 -27.92 20.57 31.74
C ARG A 91 -29.25 21.28 32.00
N GLY A 92 -29.48 21.76 33.22
CA GLY A 92 -30.67 22.56 33.57
C GLY A 92 -30.75 23.85 32.75
N ARG A 93 -29.64 24.61 32.66
CA ARG A 93 -29.54 25.83 31.85
C ARG A 93 -29.77 25.56 30.36
N ILE A 94 -29.25 24.45 29.82
CA ILE A 94 -29.48 24.04 28.42
C ILE A 94 -30.97 23.78 28.17
N GLN A 95 -31.65 23.02 29.03
CA GLN A 95 -33.09 22.76 28.88
C GLN A 95 -33.95 24.02 28.95
N GLU A 96 -33.54 25.02 29.74
CA GLU A 96 -34.23 26.31 29.81
C GLU A 96 -33.99 27.16 28.54
N LEU A 97 -32.79 27.10 27.96
CA LEU A 97 -32.48 27.72 26.66
C LEU A 97 -33.23 27.04 25.52
N GLU A 98 -33.33 25.70 25.51
CA GLU A 98 -34.10 24.94 24.52
C GLU A 98 -35.58 25.35 24.52
N ARG A 99 -36.20 25.56 25.70
CA ARG A 99 -37.56 26.11 25.78
C ARG A 99 -37.67 27.53 25.21
N LYS A 100 -36.68 28.40 25.48
CA LYS A 100 -36.67 29.78 24.93
C LYS A 100 -36.53 29.75 23.40
N VAL A 101 -35.63 28.95 22.86
CA VAL A 101 -35.45 28.78 21.41
C VAL A 101 -36.72 28.23 20.73
N LEU A 102 -37.47 27.34 21.38
CA LEU A 102 -38.77 26.88 20.87
C LEU A 102 -39.82 28.01 20.83
N ALA A 103 -39.95 28.79 21.92
CA ALA A 103 -40.86 29.94 21.96
C ALA A 103 -40.47 31.05 20.97
N ASP A 104 -39.18 31.29 20.77
CA ASP A 104 -38.66 32.22 19.77
C ASP A 104 -38.90 31.70 18.35
N ALA A 105 -38.85 30.38 18.11
CA ALA A 105 -39.17 29.78 16.82
C ALA A 105 -40.65 29.94 16.45
N GLU A 106 -41.56 29.74 17.42
CA GLU A 106 -43.00 30.00 17.24
C GLU A 106 -43.27 31.50 16.97
N SER A 107 -42.61 32.38 17.72
CA SER A 107 -42.70 33.84 17.54
C SER A 107 -42.17 34.29 16.17
N MET A 108 -41.06 33.71 15.70
CA MET A 108 -40.53 33.94 14.35
C MET A 108 -41.46 33.41 13.25
N GLU A 109 -42.18 32.31 13.48
CA GLU A 109 -43.16 31.78 12.53
C GLU A 109 -44.40 32.68 12.42
N HIS A 110 -44.84 33.28 13.53
CA HIS A 110 -45.86 34.33 13.56
C HIS A 110 -45.43 35.58 12.78
N ALA A 111 -44.24 36.12 13.10
CA ALA A 111 -43.70 37.29 12.41
C ALA A 111 -43.50 37.06 10.90
N ARG A 112 -43.13 35.83 10.49
CA ARG A 112 -43.05 35.46 9.06
C ARG A 112 -44.41 35.46 8.37
N LYS A 113 -45.49 35.05 9.06
CA LYS A 113 -46.87 35.12 8.53
C LYS A 113 -47.31 36.58 8.36
N GLU A 114 -47.07 37.44 9.35
CA GLU A 114 -47.35 38.88 9.26
C GLU A 114 -46.58 39.56 8.12
N ILE A 115 -45.29 39.24 7.95
CA ILE A 115 -44.49 39.77 6.82
C ILE A 115 -45.03 39.28 5.47
N LEU A 116 -45.53 38.05 5.38
CA LEU A 116 -46.13 37.52 4.15
C LEU A 116 -47.45 38.24 3.82
N GLU A 117 -48.26 38.55 4.82
CA GLU A 117 -49.50 39.32 4.67
C GLU A 117 -49.22 40.78 4.33
N GLY A 118 -48.24 41.41 4.98
CA GLY A 118 -47.74 42.74 4.67
C GLY A 118 -47.23 42.86 3.23
N LYS A 119 -46.50 41.86 2.73
CA LYS A 119 -46.09 41.79 1.31
C LYS A 119 -47.27 41.70 0.36
N LYS A 120 -48.25 40.82 0.62
CA LYS A 120 -49.48 40.74 -0.20
C LYS A 120 -50.25 42.06 -0.22
N LEU A 121 -50.29 42.80 0.89
CA LEU A 121 -50.89 44.13 0.97
C LEU A 121 -50.10 45.18 0.19
N ALA A 122 -48.76 45.12 0.22
CA ALA A 122 -47.89 45.99 -0.58
C ALA A 122 -48.03 45.71 -2.08
N ASP A 123 -48.05 44.46 -2.52
CA ASP A 123 -48.30 44.06 -3.91
C ASP A 123 -49.71 44.51 -4.37
N ALA A 124 -50.70 44.40 -3.50
CA ALA A 124 -52.06 44.91 -3.73
C ALA A 124 -52.14 46.45 -3.70
N ALA A 125 -51.18 47.16 -3.11
CA ALA A 125 -51.08 48.61 -3.20
C ALA A 125 -50.39 49.03 -4.50
N HIS A 126 -49.27 48.39 -4.85
CA HIS A 126 -48.53 48.70 -6.06
C HIS A 126 -49.33 48.39 -7.35
N THR A 127 -50.12 47.31 -7.37
CA THR A 127 -51.05 47.02 -8.47
C THR A 127 -52.24 47.99 -8.56
N ARG A 128 -52.57 48.73 -7.50
CA ARG A 128 -53.53 49.88 -7.57
C ARG A 128 -52.83 51.14 -8.06
N GLU A 129 -51.60 51.39 -7.62
CA GLU A 129 -50.78 52.51 -8.05
C GLU A 129 -50.48 52.45 -9.56
N GLN A 130 -50.10 51.28 -10.07
CA GLN A 130 -49.85 51.06 -11.50
C GLN A 130 -51.10 51.35 -12.35
N LYS A 131 -52.29 50.91 -11.90
CA LYS A 131 -53.57 51.27 -12.54
C LYS A 131 -53.89 52.75 -12.44
N ALA A 132 -53.53 53.42 -11.35
CA ALA A 132 -53.70 54.88 -11.23
C ALA A 132 -52.76 55.64 -12.18
N GLN A 133 -51.53 55.16 -12.36
CA GLN A 133 -50.55 55.70 -13.31
C GLN A 133 -51.03 55.50 -14.77
N GLU A 134 -51.57 54.33 -15.12
CA GLU A 134 -52.22 54.09 -16.42
C GLU A 134 -53.40 55.06 -16.66
N VAL A 135 -54.22 55.34 -15.65
CA VAL A 135 -55.31 56.34 -15.74
C VAL A 135 -54.76 57.76 -15.91
N ILE A 136 -53.70 58.14 -15.18
CA ILE A 136 -53.05 59.45 -15.31
C ILE A 136 -52.45 59.64 -16.71
N GLU A 137 -51.82 58.61 -17.28
CA GLU A 137 -51.21 58.70 -18.61
C GLU A 137 -52.29 58.81 -19.71
N ASN A 138 -53.40 58.08 -19.58
CA ASN A 138 -54.58 58.24 -20.44
C ASN A 138 -55.22 59.64 -20.33
N LEU A 139 -55.23 60.25 -19.14
CA LEU A 139 -55.68 61.63 -18.94
C LEU A 139 -54.70 62.65 -19.55
N ARG A 140 -53.39 62.43 -19.46
CA ARG A 140 -52.37 63.27 -20.13
C ARG A 140 -52.51 63.24 -21.65
N VAL A 141 -52.72 62.07 -22.24
CA VAL A 141 -53.01 61.93 -23.69
C VAL A 141 -54.30 62.65 -24.08
N SER A 142 -55.30 62.71 -23.19
CA SER A 142 -56.55 63.45 -23.42
C SER A 142 -56.37 64.97 -23.29
N ILE A 143 -55.55 65.42 -22.34
CA ILE A 143 -55.18 66.85 -22.19
C ILE A 143 -54.37 67.34 -23.40
N ALA A 144 -53.44 66.53 -23.93
CA ALA A 144 -52.70 66.87 -25.15
C ALA A 144 -53.66 67.13 -26.33
N LYS A 145 -54.64 66.24 -26.55
CA LYS A 145 -55.64 66.40 -27.62
C LYS A 145 -56.50 67.66 -27.47
N LEU A 146 -56.94 67.97 -26.24
CA LEU A 146 -57.71 69.21 -25.96
C LEU A 146 -56.85 70.48 -26.09
N THR A 147 -55.54 70.37 -25.84
CA THR A 147 -54.59 71.49 -26.02
C THR A 147 -54.40 71.79 -27.51
N ASP A 148 -54.29 70.77 -28.37
CA ASP A 148 -54.23 70.93 -29.82
C ASP A 148 -55.53 71.55 -30.39
N GLU A 149 -56.70 71.18 -29.87
CA GLU A 149 -57.99 71.78 -30.27
C GLU A 149 -58.10 73.27 -29.88
N LEU A 150 -57.54 73.68 -28.73
CA LEU A 150 -57.47 75.09 -28.33
C LEU A 150 -56.49 75.90 -29.19
N VAL A 151 -55.36 75.31 -29.57
CA VAL A 151 -54.37 75.96 -30.46
C VAL A 151 -54.93 76.17 -31.88
N GLN A 152 -55.81 75.31 -32.37
CA GLN A 152 -56.48 75.52 -33.66
C GLN A 152 -57.56 76.61 -33.65
N LYS A 153 -58.21 76.90 -32.50
CA LYS A 153 -59.28 77.93 -32.43
C LYS A 153 -58.81 79.35 -32.17
N ASN A 154 -57.63 79.56 -31.57
CA ASN A 154 -57.12 80.90 -31.22
C ASN A 154 -56.41 81.65 -32.37
N LYS A 155 -56.75 81.36 -33.64
CA LYS A 155 -56.05 81.92 -34.82
C LYS A 155 -56.92 82.79 -35.74
N GLN A 156 -58.01 83.35 -35.22
CA GLN A 156 -58.84 84.38 -35.88
C GLN A 156 -59.33 85.40 -34.84
N LEU A 157 -59.48 86.67 -35.25
CA LEU A 157 -59.78 87.88 -34.45
C LEU A 157 -58.55 88.42 -33.65
N ALA A 158 -58.21 89.71 -33.67
CA ALA A 158 -58.77 90.88 -34.35
C ALA A 158 -57.71 91.99 -34.58
N SER A 159 -57.99 92.95 -35.47
CA SER A 159 -57.23 94.21 -35.59
C SER A 159 -58.07 95.36 -36.17
N GLU A 160 -57.62 96.58 -35.86
CA GLU A 160 -57.95 97.90 -36.45
C GLU A 160 -59.12 98.74 -35.87
N GLU A 161 -58.75 99.92 -35.35
CA GLU A 161 -59.50 101.18 -35.46
C GLU A 161 -58.53 102.37 -35.59
N ASN A 162 -58.86 103.36 -36.44
CA ASN A 162 -58.36 104.75 -36.38
C ASN A 162 -59.04 105.65 -37.44
N SER A 163 -58.96 106.99 -37.27
CA SER A 163 -59.19 108.08 -38.27
C SER A 163 -60.60 108.72 -38.38
N VAL A 164 -60.83 110.03 -38.64
CA VAL A 164 -60.09 111.32 -38.47
C VAL A 164 -61.08 112.53 -38.51
N ALA A 165 -60.64 113.65 -37.91
CA ALA A 165 -61.16 115.02 -37.69
C ALA A 165 -62.04 115.83 -38.71
N ALA A 166 -62.64 116.90 -38.13
CA ALA A 166 -63.22 118.12 -38.73
C ALA A 166 -63.31 119.26 -37.65
N LYS A 167 -63.39 120.59 -37.88
CA LYS A 167 -63.19 121.46 -39.07
C LYS A 167 -62.98 122.96 -38.68
N GLN A 168 -61.74 123.45 -38.79
CA GLN A 168 -61.34 124.74 -39.42
C GLN A 168 -62.05 126.10 -39.13
N LYS A 169 -61.35 127.02 -38.45
CA LYS A 169 -60.77 128.33 -38.91
C LYS A 169 -60.05 128.90 -37.67
N GLU A 170 -58.86 129.49 -37.71
CA GLU A 170 -58.35 130.51 -38.64
C GLU A 170 -56.81 130.49 -38.61
N GLY A 171 -56.15 130.00 -39.66
CA GLY A 171 -55.59 130.96 -40.63
C GLY A 171 -54.12 131.29 -40.33
N LEU A 172 -53.82 131.75 -39.11
CA LEU A 172 -52.50 132.28 -38.73
C LEU A 172 -51.73 131.40 -37.73
N SER A 173 -52.40 130.47 -37.04
CA SER A 173 -51.69 129.39 -36.34
C SER A 173 -50.93 128.47 -37.31
N LYS A 174 -51.38 128.41 -38.57
CA LYS A 174 -51.00 127.40 -39.57
C LYS A 174 -49.53 127.41 -39.99
N ASP A 175 -48.80 128.51 -40.00
CA ASP A 175 -47.36 128.47 -40.36
C ASP A 175 -46.47 128.09 -39.18
N ARG A 176 -46.86 128.47 -37.95
CA ARG A 176 -46.18 128.03 -36.72
C ARG A 176 -46.50 126.56 -36.40
N GLU A 177 -47.75 126.14 -36.58
CA GLU A 177 -48.18 124.74 -36.50
C GLU A 177 -47.65 123.89 -37.67
N ARG A 178 -47.41 124.44 -38.86
CA ARG A 178 -46.76 123.67 -39.94
C ARG A 178 -45.30 123.39 -39.60
N LEU A 179 -44.53 124.38 -39.13
CA LEU A 179 -43.13 124.15 -38.76
C LEU A 179 -42.99 123.35 -37.45
N ILE A 180 -43.84 123.59 -36.44
CA ILE A 180 -43.88 122.74 -35.23
C ILE A 180 -44.37 121.34 -35.58
N GLY A 181 -45.39 121.20 -36.43
CA GLY A 181 -45.93 119.92 -36.90
C GLY A 181 -44.99 119.14 -37.82
N GLU A 182 -44.16 119.81 -38.64
CA GLU A 182 -43.07 119.18 -39.38
C GLU A 182 -41.96 118.73 -38.43
N VAL A 183 -41.59 119.54 -37.43
CA VAL A 183 -40.63 119.16 -36.38
C VAL A 183 -41.17 118.03 -35.49
N GLU A 184 -42.47 118.02 -35.18
CA GLU A 184 -43.13 116.98 -34.39
C GLU A 184 -43.36 115.71 -35.20
N ALA A 185 -43.71 115.79 -36.48
CA ALA A 185 -43.77 114.65 -37.38
C ALA A 185 -42.38 114.06 -37.66
N LEU A 186 -41.33 114.90 -37.75
CA LEU A 186 -39.94 114.43 -37.82
C LEU A 186 -39.48 113.85 -36.48
N ARG A 187 -39.86 114.42 -35.33
CA ARG A 187 -39.59 113.83 -34.00
C ARG A 187 -40.36 112.54 -33.78
N GLN A 188 -41.60 112.43 -34.24
CA GLN A 188 -42.38 111.18 -34.20
C GLN A 188 -41.78 110.15 -35.15
N ARG A 189 -41.42 110.51 -36.38
CA ARG A 189 -40.68 109.62 -37.31
C ARG A 189 -39.34 109.17 -36.71
N LEU A 190 -38.59 110.07 -36.11
CA LEU A 190 -37.31 109.76 -35.45
C LEU A 190 -37.53 108.91 -34.19
N LYS A 191 -38.64 109.08 -33.46
CA LYS A 191 -39.05 108.22 -32.36
C LYS A 191 -39.46 106.82 -32.84
N THR A 192 -40.21 106.70 -33.95
CA THR A 192 -40.57 105.40 -34.54
C THR A 192 -39.39 104.70 -35.20
N VAL A 193 -38.46 105.45 -35.80
CA VAL A 193 -37.21 104.90 -36.34
C VAL A 193 -36.27 104.50 -35.21
N ASN A 194 -36.21 105.24 -34.10
CA ASN A 194 -35.46 104.83 -32.92
C ASN A 194 -36.08 103.62 -32.21
N SER A 195 -37.42 103.54 -32.08
CA SER A 195 -38.06 102.34 -31.52
C SER A 195 -37.87 101.13 -32.44
N TYR A 196 -37.98 101.30 -33.75
CA TYR A 196 -37.70 100.24 -34.73
C TYR A 196 -36.22 99.82 -34.74
N LYS A 197 -35.29 100.77 -34.61
CA LYS A 197 -33.86 100.50 -34.45
C LYS A 197 -33.60 99.73 -33.15
N GLN A 198 -34.21 100.16 -32.05
CA GLN A 198 -34.06 99.50 -30.75
C GLN A 198 -34.68 98.10 -30.76
N GLU A 199 -35.85 97.90 -31.38
CA GLU A 199 -36.40 96.56 -31.63
C GLU A 199 -35.48 95.68 -32.49
N ILE A 200 -34.75 96.25 -33.46
CA ILE A 200 -33.77 95.51 -34.25
C ILE A 200 -32.52 95.20 -33.44
N GLU A 201 -32.03 96.13 -32.61
CA GLU A 201 -30.89 95.92 -31.71
C GLU A 201 -31.23 94.86 -30.64
N ASP A 202 -32.44 94.89 -30.08
CA ASP A 202 -32.94 93.89 -29.13
C ASP A 202 -33.09 92.51 -29.81
N LYS A 203 -33.67 92.44 -31.02
CA LYS A 203 -33.75 91.18 -31.81
C LYS A 203 -32.37 90.67 -32.23
N PHE A 204 -31.42 91.56 -32.52
CA PHE A 204 -30.03 91.20 -32.83
C PHE A 204 -29.35 90.61 -31.60
N ASN A 205 -29.42 91.30 -30.45
CA ASN A 205 -28.89 90.83 -29.17
C ASN A 205 -29.50 89.48 -28.74
N GLU A 206 -30.82 89.31 -28.91
CA GLU A 206 -31.47 88.00 -28.70
C GLU A 206 -30.95 86.93 -29.66
N SER A 207 -30.69 87.26 -30.93
CA SER A 207 -30.16 86.31 -31.91
C SER A 207 -28.71 85.93 -31.63
N GLU A 208 -27.90 86.88 -31.14
CA GLU A 208 -26.51 86.67 -30.74
C GLU A 208 -26.42 85.86 -29.43
N GLN A 209 -27.30 86.13 -28.46
CA GLN A 209 -27.46 85.30 -27.27
C GLN A 209 -27.91 83.88 -27.61
N ARG A 210 -28.90 83.70 -28.50
CA ARG A 210 -29.32 82.38 -28.99
C ARG A 210 -28.20 81.66 -29.73
N ALA A 211 -27.40 82.36 -30.53
CA ALA A 211 -26.25 81.78 -31.23
C ALA A 211 -25.16 81.33 -30.24
N SER A 212 -24.86 82.17 -29.25
CA SER A 212 -23.92 81.84 -28.16
C SER A 212 -24.40 80.64 -27.33
N GLU A 213 -25.67 80.62 -26.93
CA GLU A 213 -26.27 79.47 -26.23
C GLU A 213 -26.24 78.17 -27.05
N LEU A 214 -26.46 78.26 -28.37
CA LEU A 214 -26.39 77.10 -29.27
C LEU A 214 -24.95 76.61 -29.43
N GLN A 215 -23.99 77.52 -29.53
CA GLN A 215 -22.56 77.19 -29.55
C GLN A 215 -22.14 76.50 -28.25
N ASP A 216 -22.52 77.06 -27.10
CA ASP A 216 -22.30 76.47 -25.77
C ASP A 216 -22.90 75.06 -25.63
N LYS A 217 -24.12 74.84 -26.17
CA LYS A 217 -24.76 73.52 -26.19
C LYS A 217 -24.02 72.54 -27.11
N LEU A 218 -23.53 73.01 -28.25
CA LEU A 218 -22.80 72.21 -29.23
C LEU A 218 -21.41 71.82 -28.72
N ASP A 219 -20.72 72.72 -28.03
CA ASP A 219 -19.43 72.43 -27.38
C ASP A 219 -19.58 71.50 -26.17
N ARG A 220 -20.68 71.59 -25.40
CA ARG A 220 -21.00 70.61 -24.35
C ARG A 220 -21.26 69.23 -24.95
N GLN A 221 -22.09 69.12 -25.98
CA GLN A 221 -22.36 67.86 -26.68
C GLN A 221 -21.09 67.27 -27.32
N ALA A 222 -20.22 68.10 -27.92
CA ALA A 222 -18.95 67.64 -28.47
C ALA A 222 -18.03 67.04 -27.39
N ASN A 223 -17.99 67.66 -26.20
CA ASN A 223 -17.23 67.16 -25.06
C ASN A 223 -17.85 65.90 -24.42
N GLU A 224 -19.17 65.78 -24.40
CA GLU A 224 -19.90 64.57 -23.96
C GLU A 224 -19.63 63.40 -24.92
N MET A 225 -19.82 63.60 -26.23
CA MET A 225 -19.48 62.62 -27.28
C MET A 225 -18.00 62.20 -27.25
N ALA A 226 -17.09 63.11 -26.89
CA ALA A 226 -15.65 62.79 -26.74
C ALA A 226 -15.33 61.99 -25.47
N LYS A 227 -16.12 62.15 -24.38
CA LYS A 227 -16.04 61.28 -23.19
C LYS A 227 -16.61 59.91 -23.49
N GLU A 228 -17.82 59.84 -24.06
CA GLU A 228 -18.48 58.59 -24.42
C GLU A 228 -17.61 57.75 -25.37
N ARG A 229 -16.96 58.36 -26.37
CA ARG A 229 -15.99 57.65 -27.23
C ARG A 229 -14.81 57.05 -26.45
N ARG A 230 -14.24 57.77 -25.49
CA ARG A 230 -13.14 57.27 -24.66
C ARG A 230 -13.58 56.19 -23.67
N GLU A 231 -14.83 56.22 -23.23
CA GLU A 231 -15.42 55.18 -22.39
C GLU A 231 -15.75 53.95 -23.23
N HIS A 232 -16.26 54.12 -24.45
CA HIS A 232 -16.48 53.06 -25.43
C HIS A 232 -15.17 52.35 -25.81
N GLU A 233 -14.11 53.10 -26.16
CA GLU A 233 -12.79 52.55 -26.49
C GLU A 233 -12.19 51.73 -25.32
N LYS A 234 -12.41 52.17 -24.07
CA LYS A 234 -12.02 51.39 -22.88
C LYS A 234 -12.84 50.12 -22.75
N ILE A 235 -14.17 50.22 -22.83
CA ILE A 235 -15.08 49.07 -22.72
C ILE A 235 -14.82 48.05 -23.85
N GLU A 236 -14.51 48.49 -25.07
CA GLU A 236 -14.07 47.63 -26.17
C GLU A 236 -12.74 46.94 -25.86
N SER A 237 -11.76 47.66 -25.31
CA SER A 237 -10.48 47.05 -24.91
C SER A 237 -10.63 46.03 -23.77
N GLU A 238 -11.52 46.30 -22.81
CA GLU A 238 -11.85 45.39 -21.71
C GLU A 238 -12.64 44.17 -22.22
N LEU A 239 -13.61 44.37 -23.12
CA LEU A 239 -14.33 43.28 -23.81
C LEU A 239 -13.37 42.39 -24.60
N GLN A 240 -12.39 42.99 -25.29
CA GLN A 240 -11.43 42.24 -26.10
C GLN A 240 -10.46 41.43 -25.23
N LEU A 241 -9.99 42.00 -24.10
CA LEU A 241 -9.22 41.26 -23.10
C LEU A 241 -10.03 40.11 -22.47
N VAL A 242 -11.29 40.34 -22.11
CA VAL A 242 -12.19 39.29 -21.60
C VAL A 242 -12.46 38.23 -22.66
N HIS A 243 -12.57 38.62 -23.94
CA HIS A 243 -12.80 37.67 -25.03
C HIS A 243 -11.57 36.79 -25.29
N ASP A 244 -10.36 37.35 -25.24
CA ASP A 244 -9.10 36.62 -25.34
C ASP A 244 -8.86 35.71 -24.12
N GLU A 245 -9.17 36.17 -22.90
CA GLU A 245 -9.13 35.30 -21.71
C GLU A 245 -10.14 34.15 -21.86
N LEU A 246 -11.39 34.43 -22.25
CA LEU A 246 -12.42 33.41 -22.44
C LEU A 246 -12.03 32.41 -23.54
N ARG A 247 -11.34 32.85 -24.58
CA ARG A 247 -10.75 31.98 -25.62
C ARG A 247 -9.62 31.11 -25.09
N SER A 248 -8.75 31.64 -24.22
CA SER A 248 -7.74 30.85 -23.51
C SER A 248 -8.41 29.81 -22.61
N ARG A 249 -9.41 30.21 -21.82
CA ARG A 249 -10.17 29.30 -20.94
C ARG A 249 -10.86 28.19 -21.73
N LEU A 250 -11.39 28.46 -22.91
CA LEU A 250 -11.98 27.43 -23.78
C LEU A 250 -10.93 26.43 -24.29
N ALA A 251 -9.71 26.88 -24.61
CA ALA A 251 -8.60 25.99 -24.97
C ALA A 251 -8.11 25.15 -23.77
N ASP A 252 -8.01 25.76 -22.59
CA ASP A 252 -7.71 25.06 -21.33
C ASP A 252 -8.79 24.01 -21.01
N LEU A 253 -10.07 24.34 -21.25
CA LEU A 253 -11.19 23.44 -21.02
C LEU A 253 -11.20 22.27 -22.02
N GLN A 254 -10.92 22.52 -23.31
CA GLN A 254 -10.76 21.44 -24.30
C GLN A 254 -9.59 20.50 -23.97
N THR A 255 -8.43 21.04 -23.59
CA THR A 255 -7.28 20.20 -23.18
C THR A 255 -7.56 19.44 -21.89
N ALA A 256 -8.31 20.03 -20.95
CA ALA A 256 -8.81 19.34 -19.77
C ALA A 256 -9.82 18.23 -20.12
N GLU A 257 -10.73 18.43 -21.07
CA GLU A 257 -11.68 17.42 -21.56
C GLU A 257 -10.96 16.23 -22.23
N GLU A 258 -9.93 16.50 -23.04
CA GLU A 258 -9.09 15.45 -23.64
C GLU A 258 -8.30 14.66 -22.57
N ALA A 259 -7.77 15.35 -21.55
CA ALA A 259 -7.16 14.71 -20.38
C ALA A 259 -8.18 13.89 -19.57
N LEU A 260 -9.42 14.36 -19.42
CA LEU A 260 -10.50 13.64 -18.74
C LEU A 260 -10.93 12.40 -19.53
N LYS A 261 -11.00 12.49 -20.86
CA LYS A 261 -11.32 11.36 -21.75
C LYS A 261 -10.22 10.29 -21.76
N THR A 262 -8.95 10.70 -21.75
CA THR A 262 -7.82 9.76 -21.66
C THR A 262 -7.70 9.11 -20.28
N THR A 263 -7.92 9.86 -19.19
CA THR A 263 -7.98 9.27 -17.83
C THR A 263 -9.18 8.34 -17.65
N ALA A 264 -10.37 8.69 -18.14
CA ALA A 264 -11.54 7.79 -18.14
C ALA A 264 -11.28 6.47 -18.88
N ASN A 265 -10.63 6.53 -20.05
CA ASN A 265 -10.23 5.31 -20.79
C ASN A 265 -9.20 4.47 -20.01
N ASN A 266 -8.26 5.11 -19.30
CA ASN A 266 -7.28 4.42 -18.46
C ASN A 266 -7.94 3.77 -17.23
N VAL A 267 -8.90 4.45 -16.59
CA VAL A 267 -9.71 3.90 -15.48
C VAL A 267 -10.51 2.69 -15.97
N ALA A 268 -11.23 2.79 -17.09
CA ALA A 268 -11.98 1.67 -17.66
C ALA A 268 -11.07 0.45 -17.99
N ARG A 269 -9.82 0.71 -18.43
CA ARG A 269 -8.83 -0.34 -18.65
C ARG A 269 -8.34 -0.97 -17.34
N GLN A 270 -8.12 -0.17 -16.29
CA GLN A 270 -7.74 -0.67 -14.97
C GLN A 270 -8.87 -1.47 -14.31
N ASP A 271 -10.12 -1.02 -14.43
CA ASP A 271 -11.32 -1.73 -13.94
C ASP A 271 -11.47 -3.13 -14.57
N ASN A 272 -11.17 -3.26 -15.87
CA ASN A 272 -11.18 -4.55 -16.54
C ASN A 272 -10.06 -5.47 -16.03
N ILE A 273 -8.83 -4.95 -15.85
CA ILE A 273 -7.72 -5.71 -15.28
C ILE A 273 -8.02 -6.14 -13.84
N LEU A 274 -8.66 -5.27 -13.03
CA LEU A 274 -9.09 -5.58 -11.67
C LEU A 274 -10.19 -6.66 -11.67
N ARG A 275 -11.17 -6.61 -12.59
CA ARG A 275 -12.15 -7.69 -12.77
C ARG A 275 -11.49 -9.03 -13.05
N ASP A 276 -10.55 -9.08 -14.00
CA ASP A 276 -9.85 -10.31 -14.37
C ASP A 276 -9.04 -10.86 -13.18
N GLN A 277 -8.34 -9.99 -12.44
CA GLN A 277 -7.63 -10.35 -11.21
C GLN A 277 -8.56 -10.84 -10.10
N VAL A 278 -9.76 -10.26 -9.92
CA VAL A 278 -10.76 -10.75 -8.96
C VAL A 278 -11.25 -12.15 -9.35
N LEU A 279 -11.55 -12.39 -10.63
CA LEU A 279 -11.97 -13.71 -11.13
C LEU A 279 -10.87 -14.77 -11.00
N GLU A 280 -9.60 -14.38 -11.17
CA GLU A 280 -8.45 -15.27 -10.95
C GLU A 280 -8.23 -15.56 -9.45
N ASN A 281 -8.34 -14.54 -8.59
CA ASN A 281 -8.29 -14.71 -7.14
C ASN A 281 -9.43 -15.59 -6.61
N GLU A 282 -10.64 -15.49 -7.14
CA GLU A 282 -11.73 -16.41 -6.80
C GLU A 282 -11.44 -17.87 -7.16
N LYS A 283 -10.80 -18.11 -8.32
CA LYS A 283 -10.37 -19.47 -8.71
C LYS A 283 -9.31 -19.98 -7.74
N ASN A 284 -8.29 -19.18 -7.46
CA ASN A 284 -7.21 -19.51 -6.53
C ASN A 284 -7.75 -19.77 -5.11
N GLN A 285 -8.75 -19.01 -4.65
CA GLN A 285 -9.41 -19.21 -3.36
C GLN A 285 -10.21 -20.53 -3.33
N LYS A 286 -10.92 -20.87 -4.41
CA LYS A 286 -11.63 -22.17 -4.54
C LYS A 286 -10.65 -23.35 -4.60
N GLU A 287 -9.46 -23.19 -5.17
CA GLU A 287 -8.41 -24.20 -5.14
C GLU A 287 -7.75 -24.33 -3.77
N MET A 288 -7.45 -23.21 -3.11
CA MET A 288 -6.97 -23.18 -1.73
C MET A 288 -7.94 -23.88 -0.77
N GLN A 289 -9.25 -23.63 -0.89
CA GLN A 289 -10.29 -24.33 -0.11
C GLN A 289 -10.28 -25.84 -0.35
N LYS A 290 -10.13 -26.30 -1.61
CA LYS A 290 -10.00 -27.74 -1.94
C LYS A 290 -8.73 -28.36 -1.33
N LEU A 291 -7.61 -27.64 -1.34
CA LEU A 291 -6.35 -28.09 -0.74
C LEU A 291 -6.44 -28.11 0.79
N MET A 292 -7.05 -27.11 1.40
CA MET A 292 -7.28 -27.04 2.85
C MET A 292 -8.20 -28.18 3.33
N LEU A 293 -9.24 -28.52 2.56
CA LEU A 293 -10.10 -29.67 2.86
C LEU A 293 -9.31 -30.99 2.80
N LYS A 294 -8.47 -31.18 1.77
CA LYS A 294 -7.56 -32.35 1.68
C LYS A 294 -6.54 -32.38 2.83
N GLN A 295 -6.01 -31.23 3.24
CA GLN A 295 -5.10 -31.15 4.38
C GLN A 295 -5.80 -31.56 5.68
N MET A 296 -7.06 -31.13 5.88
CA MET A 296 -7.88 -31.54 7.02
C MET A 296 -8.17 -33.05 7.00
N THR A 297 -8.55 -33.65 5.87
CA THR A 297 -8.78 -35.11 5.81
C THR A 297 -7.50 -35.88 6.14
N MET A 298 -6.37 -35.53 5.52
CA MET A 298 -5.06 -36.15 5.81
C MET A 298 -4.64 -35.98 7.28
N LYS A 299 -4.94 -34.83 7.89
CA LYS A 299 -4.68 -34.59 9.32
C LYS A 299 -5.55 -35.50 10.19
N THR A 300 -6.85 -35.61 9.93
CA THR A 300 -7.73 -36.53 10.70
C THR A 300 -7.33 -38.01 10.53
N GLU A 301 -6.74 -38.39 9.40
CA GLU A 301 -6.19 -39.74 9.20
C GLU A 301 -4.89 -39.94 9.99
N ALA A 302 -3.99 -38.96 10.01
CA ALA A 302 -2.79 -38.98 10.85
C ALA A 302 -3.15 -39.04 12.35
N ASP A 303 -4.14 -38.27 12.80
CA ASP A 303 -4.63 -38.28 14.18
C ASP A 303 -5.24 -39.65 14.56
N LYS A 304 -5.99 -40.29 13.65
CA LYS A 304 -6.50 -41.67 13.83
C LYS A 304 -5.38 -42.70 13.93
N VAL A 305 -4.32 -42.57 13.13
CA VAL A 305 -3.14 -43.45 13.21
C VAL A 305 -2.37 -43.24 14.51
N SER A 306 -2.21 -41.97 14.93
CA SER A 306 -1.59 -41.60 16.21
C SER A 306 -2.35 -42.18 17.40
N ALA A 307 -3.69 -42.09 17.40
CA ALA A 307 -4.54 -42.66 18.45
C ALA A 307 -4.36 -44.19 18.58
N LYS A 308 -4.34 -44.92 17.46
CA LYS A 308 -4.06 -46.38 17.43
C LYS A 308 -2.65 -46.72 17.93
N LEU A 309 -1.66 -45.85 17.64
CA LEU A 309 -0.30 -46.00 18.14
C LEU A 309 -0.22 -45.83 19.66
N GLU A 310 -0.94 -44.86 20.23
CA GLU A 310 -1.05 -44.67 21.67
C GLU A 310 -1.83 -45.79 22.37
N GLU A 311 -2.86 -46.33 21.74
CA GLU A 311 -3.59 -47.51 22.23
C GLU A 311 -2.66 -48.75 22.30
N ALA A 312 -1.93 -49.03 21.22
CA ALA A 312 -0.92 -50.10 21.22
C ALA A 312 0.23 -49.87 22.22
N ARG A 313 0.62 -48.61 22.47
CA ARG A 313 1.60 -48.25 23.52
C ARG A 313 1.05 -48.53 24.92
N LYS A 314 -0.23 -48.26 25.19
CA LYS A 314 -0.88 -48.59 26.45
C LYS A 314 -0.94 -50.11 26.67
N GLU A 315 -1.36 -50.88 25.67
CA GLU A 315 -1.32 -52.35 25.76
C GLU A 315 0.09 -52.88 26.06
N LEU A 316 1.12 -52.35 25.39
CA LEU A 316 2.52 -52.72 25.65
C LEU A 316 2.96 -52.31 27.06
N PHE A 317 2.53 -51.17 27.57
CA PHE A 317 2.81 -50.75 28.94
C PHE A 317 2.14 -51.66 29.97
N GLU A 318 0.87 -52.02 29.76
CA GLU A 318 0.13 -52.95 30.63
C GLU A 318 0.73 -54.36 30.61
N ARG A 319 1.07 -54.91 29.44
CA ARG A 319 1.79 -56.19 29.34
C ARG A 319 3.15 -56.13 30.05
N ASN A 320 3.90 -55.03 29.91
CA ASN A 320 5.16 -54.84 30.65
C ASN A 320 4.94 -54.71 32.18
N LYS A 321 3.84 -54.10 32.61
CA LYS A 321 3.44 -54.03 34.03
C LYS A 321 3.14 -55.42 34.57
N HIS A 322 2.36 -56.23 33.85
CA HIS A 322 2.11 -57.63 34.20
C HIS A 322 3.39 -58.47 34.24
N ILE A 323 4.31 -58.31 33.29
CA ILE A 323 5.62 -58.98 33.33
C ILE A 323 6.41 -58.57 34.58
N LYS A 324 6.38 -57.29 34.98
CA LYS A 324 6.99 -56.82 36.23
C LYS A 324 6.28 -57.36 37.48
N GLU A 325 4.96 -57.49 37.46
CA GLU A 325 4.17 -58.08 38.55
C GLU A 325 4.47 -59.58 38.71
N ILE A 326 4.52 -60.34 37.61
CA ILE A 326 4.93 -61.76 37.60
C ILE A 326 6.38 -61.92 38.06
N ASN A 327 7.31 -61.07 37.61
CA ASN A 327 8.70 -61.12 38.07
C ASN A 327 8.83 -60.79 39.57
N LYS A 328 8.06 -59.82 40.08
CA LYS A 328 7.96 -59.55 41.52
C LYS A 328 7.37 -60.74 42.27
N GLU A 329 6.39 -61.44 41.72
CA GLU A 329 5.78 -62.61 42.35
C GLU A 329 6.74 -63.81 42.36
N VAL A 330 7.48 -64.05 41.29
CA VAL A 330 8.57 -65.05 41.24
C VAL A 330 9.67 -64.71 42.26
N GLN A 331 9.96 -63.42 42.45
CA GLN A 331 10.92 -62.99 43.47
C GLN A 331 10.35 -63.11 44.89
N ARG A 332 9.07 -62.78 45.10
CA ARG A 332 8.33 -62.98 46.36
C ARG A 332 8.32 -64.44 46.76
N LEU A 333 8.04 -65.36 45.84
CA LEU A 333 8.07 -66.81 46.07
C LEU A 333 9.49 -67.33 46.36
N LYS A 334 10.54 -66.77 45.72
CA LYS A 334 11.94 -67.07 46.07
C LYS A 334 12.32 -66.56 47.46
N GLU A 335 11.86 -65.38 47.84
CA GLU A 335 12.06 -64.80 49.17
C GLU A 335 11.24 -65.53 50.24
N GLU A 336 10.04 -66.02 49.93
CA GLU A 336 9.21 -66.86 50.81
C GLU A 336 9.82 -68.24 51.02
N MET A 337 10.38 -68.86 49.97
CA MET A 337 11.23 -70.06 50.09
C MET A 337 12.45 -69.84 50.99
N GLY A 338 12.98 -68.61 51.05
CA GLY A 338 14.00 -68.20 52.01
C GLY A 338 13.44 -67.98 53.42
N LYS A 339 12.29 -67.31 53.53
CA LYS A 339 11.62 -66.99 54.80
C LYS A 339 11.17 -68.26 55.52
N PHE A 340 10.52 -69.21 54.85
CA PHE A 340 10.15 -70.50 55.46
C PHE A 340 11.35 -71.28 56.03
N LYS A 341 12.55 -71.16 55.43
CA LYS A 341 13.78 -71.71 56.04
C LYS A 341 14.16 -70.95 57.32
N SER A 342 14.14 -69.62 57.32
CA SER A 342 14.46 -68.78 58.49
C SER A 342 13.37 -68.75 59.58
N GLU A 343 12.11 -69.01 59.25
CA GLU A 343 10.97 -69.04 60.17
C GLU A 343 10.90 -70.38 60.90
N LYS A 344 11.32 -71.48 60.26
CA LYS A 344 11.60 -72.74 60.95
C LYS A 344 12.67 -72.57 62.05
N GLU A 345 13.69 -71.75 61.80
CA GLU A 345 14.78 -71.49 62.75
C GLU A 345 14.46 -70.42 63.81
N SER A 346 13.63 -69.42 63.48
CA SER A 346 13.26 -68.34 64.42
C SER A 346 12.00 -68.62 65.24
N SER A 347 11.11 -69.51 64.81
CA SER A 347 9.97 -69.97 65.63
C SER A 347 10.44 -70.72 66.88
N LEU A 348 11.58 -71.43 66.80
CA LEU A 348 12.27 -72.02 67.95
C LEU A 348 12.85 -70.98 68.95
N LYS A 349 12.90 -69.69 68.59
CA LYS A 349 13.45 -68.61 69.43
C LYS A 349 12.42 -67.57 69.91
N LYS A 350 11.26 -67.43 69.25
CA LYS A 350 10.25 -66.41 69.61
C LYS A 350 9.31 -66.79 70.76
N LEU A 351 9.12 -68.09 71.03
CA LEU A 351 8.31 -68.56 72.18
C LEU A 351 8.82 -68.09 73.56
N ALA A 352 10.02 -67.51 73.62
CA ALA A 352 10.72 -67.11 74.84
C ALA A 352 10.66 -65.59 75.18
N LYS A 353 10.01 -64.74 74.38
CA LYS A 353 10.03 -63.27 74.59
C LYS A 353 8.68 -62.53 74.65
N GLU A 354 7.57 -63.18 74.38
CA GLU A 354 6.20 -62.59 74.37
C GLU A 354 5.64 -62.25 75.79
N LYS A 355 6.49 -61.98 76.79
CA LYS A 355 6.11 -62.06 78.22
C LYS A 355 6.46 -60.86 79.12
N SER A 356 6.95 -59.72 78.61
CA SER A 356 7.56 -58.69 79.48
C SER A 356 7.05 -57.25 79.47
N LEU A 357 6.48 -56.67 78.40
CA LEU A 357 6.34 -55.19 78.33
C LEU A 357 5.03 -54.66 77.69
N SER A 358 3.92 -54.72 78.43
CA SER A 358 2.65 -54.04 78.12
C SER A 358 2.07 -53.34 79.36
N SER A 359 2.80 -52.39 79.96
CA SER A 359 2.53 -51.96 81.35
C SER A 359 2.77 -50.46 81.69
N LYS A 360 2.84 -49.53 80.72
CA LYS A 360 3.02 -48.08 81.03
C LYS A 360 2.26 -47.16 80.07
N ALA A 361 0.93 -47.19 80.14
CA ALA A 361 0.04 -46.30 79.38
C ALA A 361 -1.21 -45.94 80.20
N ASP A 362 -1.14 -44.93 81.07
CA ASP A 362 -2.35 -44.43 81.78
C ASP A 362 -2.35 -42.93 82.21
N GLU A 363 -1.43 -42.47 83.07
CA GLU A 363 -1.95 -41.70 84.23
C GLU A 363 -1.87 -40.14 84.30
N ASN A 364 -1.55 -39.36 83.26
CA ASN A 364 -1.41 -37.88 83.42
C ASN A 364 -2.10 -37.00 82.36
N LEU A 365 -3.45 -36.92 82.42
CA LEU A 365 -4.22 -35.88 81.71
C LEU A 365 -5.47 -35.35 82.46
N LYS A 366 -5.64 -35.58 83.78
CA LYS A 366 -6.89 -35.22 84.52
C LYS A 366 -6.71 -34.63 85.95
N ARG A 367 -5.71 -33.78 86.16
CA ARG A 367 -5.54 -32.90 87.34
C ARG A 367 -4.76 -31.66 86.86
N VAL A 368 -5.16 -30.40 87.03
CA VAL A 368 -6.18 -29.79 87.89
C VAL A 368 -6.85 -28.62 87.13
N SER A 369 -8.19 -28.61 87.04
CA SER A 369 -8.97 -27.56 86.36
C SER A 369 -10.09 -26.98 87.25
N ALA A 370 -9.86 -26.89 88.56
CA ALA A 370 -10.85 -26.42 89.52
C ALA A 370 -10.19 -25.86 90.80
N ASN A 371 -9.95 -24.55 90.85
CA ASN A 371 -9.76 -23.78 92.11
C ASN A 371 -9.91 -22.24 91.92
N LEU A 372 -10.77 -21.82 91.00
CA LEU A 372 -11.21 -20.42 90.84
C LEU A 372 -12.22 -20.06 91.95
N ARG A 373 -11.81 -19.98 93.23
CA ARG A 373 -12.72 -19.47 94.29
C ARG A 373 -12.17 -18.97 95.65
N ASN A 374 -10.91 -19.21 96.03
CA ASN A 374 -10.49 -19.02 97.44
C ASN A 374 -9.38 -17.95 97.67
N ALA A 375 -9.46 -16.78 97.04
CA ALA A 375 -8.50 -15.69 97.29
C ALA A 375 -9.06 -14.25 97.16
N GLU A 376 -10.37 -14.03 97.34
CA GLU A 376 -10.98 -12.68 97.37
C GLU A 376 -10.79 -11.93 98.72
N LEU A 377 -9.77 -12.27 99.52
CA LEU A 377 -9.56 -11.75 100.87
C LEU A 377 -8.11 -11.33 101.19
N GLU A 378 -7.48 -10.53 100.33
CA GLU A 378 -6.37 -9.64 100.72
C GLU A 378 -6.69 -8.14 100.55
N ILE A 379 -7.98 -7.79 100.64
CA ILE A 379 -8.41 -6.44 101.04
C ILE A 379 -8.05 -6.23 102.53
N ALA A 380 -6.78 -5.97 102.82
CA ALA A 380 -6.32 -5.60 104.17
C ALA A 380 -5.00 -4.80 104.19
N ALA A 381 -4.02 -5.14 103.35
CA ALA A 381 -2.61 -4.85 103.67
C ALA A 381 -2.08 -3.45 103.29
N LEU A 382 -2.49 -2.86 102.15
CA LEU A 382 -1.84 -1.64 101.62
C LEU A 382 -2.80 -0.49 101.30
N LYS A 383 -3.59 -0.10 102.31
CA LYS A 383 -4.29 1.19 102.37
C LYS A 383 -3.85 2.06 103.57
N ARG A 384 -2.64 1.85 104.09
CA ARG A 384 -2.13 2.49 105.34
C ARG A 384 -0.64 2.82 105.38
N GLN A 385 -0.02 3.23 104.27
CA GLN A 385 1.35 3.76 104.34
C GLN A 385 1.68 4.92 103.39
N LEU A 386 0.79 5.92 103.32
CA LEU A 386 1.24 7.32 103.15
C LEU A 386 0.28 8.35 103.78
N ASP A 387 -0.36 8.00 104.90
CA ASP A 387 -1.28 8.87 105.66
C ASP A 387 -0.53 9.69 106.75
N ALA A 388 0.76 9.98 106.52
CA ALA A 388 1.71 10.32 107.59
C ALA A 388 2.65 11.51 107.33
N GLU A 389 2.55 12.21 106.19
CA GLU A 389 3.24 13.50 105.99
C GLU A 389 2.23 14.58 105.56
N ARG A 390 1.68 15.26 106.58
CA ARG A 390 1.23 16.68 106.56
C ARG A 390 -0.02 16.97 105.69
N LYS A 391 -1.19 17.26 106.26
CA LYS A 391 -1.50 17.71 107.63
C LYS A 391 -0.78 18.98 108.09
N THR A 392 -0.52 19.89 107.15
CA THR A 392 -0.34 21.32 107.40
C THR A 392 -0.91 22.08 106.20
N ILE A 393 -1.85 23.02 106.28
CA ILE A 393 -2.56 23.70 107.39
C ILE A 393 -3.91 24.11 106.78
N GLU A 394 -5.06 23.65 107.29
CA GLU A 394 -5.86 24.38 108.29
C GLU A 394 -6.17 25.85 107.94
N LYS A 395 -7.08 26.04 106.98
CA LYS A 395 -8.05 27.15 106.83
C LYS A 395 -8.99 26.80 105.66
N LEU A 396 -9.89 25.83 105.80
CA LEU A 396 -11.18 25.97 106.51
C LEU A 396 -11.76 27.38 106.28
N ASN A 397 -12.72 27.52 105.37
CA ASN A 397 -14.17 27.30 105.59
C ASN A 397 -14.77 28.35 106.52
N ARG A 398 -15.90 28.93 106.07
CA ARG A 398 -16.75 29.97 106.70
C ARG A 398 -16.32 31.40 106.31
N ASP A 399 -17.19 32.31 105.83
CA ASP A 399 -18.67 32.29 105.79
C ASP A 399 -19.25 32.81 104.47
N LYS A 400 -20.31 32.13 104.01
CA LYS A 400 -21.32 32.64 103.09
C LYS A 400 -22.66 32.54 103.83
N ASP A 401 -23.40 33.65 103.86
CA ASP A 401 -24.78 33.78 104.37
C ASP A 401 -25.00 33.63 105.91
N ALA A 402 -24.89 34.75 106.67
CA ALA A 402 -25.88 35.19 107.69
C ALA A 402 -25.40 36.34 108.65
N ALA A 403 -25.55 37.62 108.27
CA ALA A 403 -25.67 38.74 109.23
C ALA A 403 -26.20 40.04 108.59
N ALA A 404 -26.93 40.83 109.39
CA ALA A 404 -27.22 42.27 109.21
C ALA A 404 -28.21 42.74 108.11
N LYS A 405 -29.47 42.29 108.20
CA LYS A 405 -30.61 43.24 108.17
C LYS A 405 -30.83 43.72 109.61
N ASN A 406 -30.74 45.02 109.92
CA ASN A 406 -31.25 45.68 111.14
C ASN A 406 -30.84 47.18 111.23
N ALA A 407 -31.61 48.11 110.66
CA ALA A 407 -31.65 49.54 111.09
C ALA A 407 -32.67 50.39 110.29
N THR A 408 -33.96 50.27 110.65
CA THR A 408 -35.00 51.27 110.33
C THR A 408 -35.92 51.34 111.54
N LEU A 409 -36.06 52.51 112.18
CA LEU A 409 -37.13 52.94 113.13
C LEU A 409 -36.61 54.04 114.10
N LEU A 410 -36.69 55.33 113.73
CA LEU A 410 -36.75 56.47 114.68
C LEU A 410 -37.32 57.72 113.96
N GLU A 411 -38.60 57.66 113.61
CA GLU A 411 -39.43 58.86 113.41
C GLU A 411 -39.88 59.45 114.77
N ASP A 412 -40.34 60.70 114.75
CA ASP A 412 -41.28 61.33 115.70
C ASP A 412 -40.91 61.57 117.19
N MET A 413 -40.24 62.70 117.45
CA MET A 413 -40.46 63.50 118.68
C MET A 413 -40.48 65.03 118.43
N ASN A 414 -41.24 65.75 119.26
CA ASN A 414 -41.13 67.20 119.59
C ASN A 414 -41.82 68.30 118.72
N LYS A 415 -43.09 68.10 118.32
CA LYS A 415 -44.00 69.20 117.89
C LYS A 415 -44.98 69.68 119.01
N LYS A 416 -44.57 70.49 120.02
CA LYS A 416 -45.49 71.09 121.05
C LYS A 416 -45.06 72.48 121.62
N LEU A 417 -46.07 73.32 122.00
CA LEU A 417 -46.06 74.69 122.63
C LEU A 417 -45.64 75.88 121.73
N ALA A 418 -46.17 77.13 121.73
CA ALA A 418 -47.43 77.82 122.16
C ALA A 418 -47.78 78.14 123.65
N LEU A 419 -48.56 79.20 124.05
CA LEU A 419 -48.91 80.58 123.54
C LEU A 419 -49.94 81.31 124.50
N GLU A 420 -49.67 82.50 125.11
CA GLU A 420 -50.67 83.37 125.85
C GLU A 420 -50.07 84.74 126.38
N ILE A 421 -50.85 85.85 126.63
CA ILE A 421 -50.64 87.09 127.52
C ILE A 421 -51.35 88.44 127.08
N ARG A 422 -51.97 89.30 127.98
CA ARG A 422 -52.50 90.71 127.71
C ARG A 422 -53.13 91.60 128.91
N VAL A 423 -52.92 92.97 128.97
CA VAL A 423 -53.74 94.18 129.50
C VAL A 423 -53.72 94.83 130.97
N PHE A 424 -53.59 96.21 131.14
CA PHE A 424 -54.40 97.27 131.94
C PHE A 424 -53.72 98.61 132.51
N GLU A 425 -54.40 99.81 132.56
CA GLU A 425 -53.84 101.19 132.91
C GLU A 425 -54.78 102.40 133.42
N GLN A 426 -54.19 103.50 133.98
CA GLN A 426 -54.35 105.01 133.73
C GLN A 426 -55.25 106.09 134.49
N THR A 427 -54.83 107.40 134.41
CA THR A 427 -55.53 108.78 134.52
C THR A 427 -55.46 109.74 135.77
N ASN A 428 -55.55 111.11 135.57
CA ASN A 428 -56.12 112.27 136.40
C ASN A 428 -55.36 113.68 136.37
N ARG A 429 -56.03 114.86 136.62
CA ARG A 429 -55.50 116.30 136.78
C ARG A 429 -56.55 117.37 137.25
N LYS A 430 -56.17 118.52 137.90
CA LYS A 430 -56.59 119.97 137.62
C LYS A 430 -56.03 121.10 138.58
N MET A 431 -56.31 122.40 138.26
CA MET A 431 -56.28 123.70 139.01
C MET A 431 -55.14 124.74 138.71
N GLU A 432 -55.46 126.06 138.60
CA GLU A 432 -54.66 127.08 137.84
C GLU A 432 -54.49 128.55 138.40
N ALA A 433 -55.17 129.60 137.87
CA ALA A 433 -54.62 130.96 137.56
C ALA A 433 -55.28 132.22 138.23
N SER A 434 -54.53 133.36 138.43
CA SER A 434 -55.04 134.80 138.45
C SER A 434 -54.00 135.93 138.84
N LEU A 435 -53.64 136.88 137.92
CA LEU A 435 -52.91 138.19 138.08
C LEU A 435 -52.44 138.79 136.72
N GLU A 436 -53.02 138.30 135.62
CA GLU A 436 -52.37 138.18 134.29
C GLU A 436 -52.46 139.45 133.41
N GLU A 437 -53.49 140.28 133.60
CA GLU A 437 -54.00 141.21 132.57
C GLU A 437 -53.08 142.41 132.26
N ILE A 438 -52.48 143.07 133.26
CA ILE A 438 -51.53 144.19 133.00
C ILE A 438 -50.14 143.68 132.60
N THR A 439 -49.81 142.42 132.93
CA THR A 439 -48.61 141.78 132.38
C THR A 439 -48.78 141.37 130.92
N GLU A 440 -50.01 141.11 130.46
CA GLU A 440 -50.30 140.72 129.07
C GLU A 440 -49.94 141.84 128.09
N GLU A 441 -50.39 143.09 128.27
CA GLU A 441 -50.11 144.18 127.31
C GLU A 441 -48.61 144.44 127.08
N SER A 442 -47.79 144.39 128.15
CA SER A 442 -46.32 144.54 128.02
C SER A 442 -45.64 143.28 127.46
N SER A 443 -46.27 142.11 127.62
CA SER A 443 -45.83 140.87 126.97
C SER A 443 -46.12 140.88 125.46
N GLU A 444 -47.20 141.53 125.04
CA GLU A 444 -47.73 141.46 123.68
C GLU A 444 -46.82 142.15 122.66
N LEU A 445 -46.34 143.36 122.97
CA LEU A 445 -45.34 144.07 122.14
C LEU A 445 -43.99 143.32 122.06
N LYS A 446 -43.61 142.57 123.09
CA LYS A 446 -42.41 141.70 123.06
C LYS A 446 -42.64 140.37 122.34
N ARG A 447 -43.88 139.89 122.29
CA ARG A 447 -44.30 138.68 121.53
C ARG A 447 -44.16 138.91 120.03
N GLN A 448 -44.62 140.04 119.53
CA GLN A 448 -44.61 140.35 118.09
C GLN A 448 -43.19 140.43 117.50
N VAL A 449 -42.23 141.03 118.21
CA VAL A 449 -40.83 141.06 117.74
C VAL A 449 -40.24 139.65 117.62
N LYS A 450 -40.49 138.79 118.62
CA LYS A 450 -40.02 137.39 118.62
C LYS A 450 -40.70 136.48 117.60
N SER A 451 -41.90 136.79 117.09
CA SER A 451 -42.50 135.99 116.01
C SER A 451 -41.84 136.31 114.67
N LEU A 452 -41.57 137.58 114.38
CA LEU A 452 -40.96 138.00 113.11
C LEU A 452 -39.52 137.48 112.94
N GLU A 453 -38.73 137.45 114.01
CA GLU A 453 -37.38 136.84 113.98
C GLU A 453 -37.45 135.34 113.65
N LYS A 454 -38.39 134.61 114.27
CA LYS A 454 -38.61 133.18 114.00
C LYS A 454 -39.08 132.90 112.58
N GLU A 455 -39.91 133.76 111.99
CA GLU A 455 -40.34 133.60 110.60
C GLU A 455 -39.19 133.84 109.62
N LYS A 456 -38.33 134.83 109.88
CA LYS A 456 -37.13 135.07 109.06
C LYS A 456 -36.19 133.85 109.06
N ASP A 457 -35.94 133.27 110.23
CA ASP A 457 -35.09 132.08 110.35
C ASP A 457 -35.72 130.83 109.70
N ARG A 458 -37.04 130.65 109.81
CA ARG A 458 -37.78 129.56 109.14
C ARG A 458 -37.62 129.63 107.62
N CYS A 459 -37.84 130.81 107.03
CA CYS A 459 -37.69 131.02 105.59
C CYS A 459 -36.27 130.75 105.08
N THR A 460 -35.23 131.01 105.88
CA THR A 460 -33.84 130.68 105.48
C THR A 460 -33.54 129.18 105.48
N VAL A 461 -34.16 128.39 106.37
CA VAL A 461 -34.02 126.93 106.38
C VAL A 461 -34.78 126.32 105.20
N GLU A 462 -36.03 126.72 104.98
CA GLU A 462 -36.86 126.27 103.84
C GLU A 462 -36.14 126.51 102.49
N ALA A 463 -35.45 127.66 102.33
CA ALA A 463 -34.68 127.96 101.13
C ALA A 463 -33.43 127.07 100.92
N GLN A 464 -32.78 126.65 102.02
CA GLN A 464 -31.64 125.73 101.96
C GLN A 464 -32.09 124.30 101.64
N GLU A 465 -33.17 123.82 102.26
CA GLU A 465 -33.75 122.50 101.99
C GLU A 465 -34.21 122.36 100.53
N LEU A 466 -34.87 123.38 99.97
CA LEU A 466 -35.26 123.41 98.57
C LEU A 466 -34.05 123.43 97.62
N SER A 467 -32.97 124.14 97.99
CA SER A 467 -31.73 124.16 97.19
C SER A 467 -31.05 122.79 97.15
N GLN A 468 -31.00 122.10 98.30
CA GLN A 468 -30.47 120.73 98.42
C GLN A 468 -31.25 119.75 97.52
N GLN A 469 -32.59 119.80 97.56
CA GLN A 469 -33.45 118.93 96.73
C GLN A 469 -33.24 119.16 95.22
N VAL A 470 -33.05 120.41 94.78
CA VAL A 470 -32.77 120.71 93.36
C VAL A 470 -31.44 120.12 92.91
N GLU A 471 -30.41 120.12 93.77
CA GLU A 471 -29.12 119.52 93.47
C GLU A 471 -29.19 117.98 93.44
N ASP A 472 -29.91 117.36 94.37
CA ASP A 472 -30.17 115.91 94.37
C ASP A 472 -30.90 115.46 93.09
N TYR A 473 -31.97 116.15 92.69
CA TYR A 473 -32.66 115.88 91.42
C TYR A 473 -31.76 116.10 90.19
N ALA A 474 -30.85 117.09 90.23
CA ALA A 474 -29.88 117.30 89.15
C ALA A 474 -28.86 116.15 89.04
N VAL A 475 -28.49 115.50 90.15
CA VAL A 475 -27.67 114.28 90.18
C VAL A 475 -28.47 113.08 89.65
N GLU A 476 -29.74 112.91 90.07
CA GLU A 476 -30.60 111.82 89.58
C GLU A 476 -30.82 111.90 88.06
N VAL A 477 -31.08 113.09 87.52
CA VAL A 477 -31.20 113.31 86.06
C VAL A 477 -29.90 112.96 85.32
N LYS A 478 -28.73 113.21 85.90
CA LYS A 478 -27.44 112.81 85.30
C LYS A 478 -27.29 111.28 85.30
N LEU A 479 -27.64 110.60 86.41
CA LEU A 479 -27.64 109.14 86.49
C LEU A 479 -28.59 108.52 85.45
N LYS A 480 -29.82 109.03 85.33
CA LYS A 480 -30.79 108.55 84.33
C LYS A 480 -30.33 108.77 82.89
N ARG A 481 -29.62 109.87 82.60
CA ARG A 481 -28.99 110.07 81.28
C ARG A 481 -27.87 109.06 80.99
N LEU A 482 -27.07 108.68 81.99
CA LEU A 482 -26.06 107.64 81.84
C LEU A 482 -26.69 106.26 81.60
N GLU A 483 -27.73 105.89 82.36
CA GLU A 483 -28.50 104.65 82.13
C GLU A 483 -29.06 104.59 80.70
N ILE A 484 -29.67 105.68 80.21
CA ILE A 484 -30.20 105.76 78.83
C ILE A 484 -29.08 105.58 77.80
N SER A 485 -27.92 106.20 78.00
CA SER A 485 -26.75 106.03 77.12
C SER A 485 -26.26 104.58 77.08
N ASP A 486 -26.22 103.90 78.23
CA ASP A 486 -25.83 102.49 78.31
C ASP A 486 -26.85 101.57 77.63
N TYR A 487 -28.16 101.83 77.78
CA TYR A 487 -29.20 101.09 77.06
C TYR A 487 -29.15 101.32 75.54
N GLN A 488 -28.92 102.56 75.09
CA GLN A 488 -28.74 102.86 73.66
C GLN A 488 -27.52 102.14 73.08
N LYS A 489 -26.40 102.10 73.82
CA LYS A 489 -25.21 101.35 73.41
C LYS A 489 -25.48 99.84 73.34
N ARG A 490 -26.13 99.26 74.34
CA ARG A 490 -26.53 97.83 74.35
C ARG A 490 -27.48 97.48 73.20
N LEU A 491 -28.38 98.40 72.83
CA LEU A 491 -29.27 98.23 71.68
C LEU A 491 -28.48 98.23 70.37
N ALA A 492 -27.58 99.19 70.16
CA ALA A 492 -26.71 99.23 68.98
C ALA A 492 -25.82 97.98 68.87
N ASP A 493 -25.25 97.50 69.99
CA ASP A 493 -24.47 96.26 70.03
C ASP A 493 -25.32 95.03 69.68
N ALA A 494 -26.60 95.01 70.08
CA ALA A 494 -27.53 93.94 69.74
C ALA A 494 -27.98 93.97 68.27
N GLU A 495 -28.25 95.15 67.71
CA GLU A 495 -28.56 95.34 66.29
C GLU A 495 -27.38 94.97 65.40
N ALA A 496 -26.15 95.34 65.79
CA ALA A 496 -24.93 94.95 65.09
C ALA A 496 -24.75 93.42 65.06
N LYS A 497 -24.97 92.74 66.20
CA LYS A 497 -24.94 91.27 66.28
C LYS A 497 -26.03 90.62 65.42
N LEU A 498 -27.24 91.18 65.41
CA LEU A 498 -28.34 90.67 64.58
C LEU A 498 -27.99 90.77 63.08
N ARG A 499 -27.43 91.91 62.63
CA ARG A 499 -26.97 92.07 61.24
C ARG A 499 -25.85 91.09 60.90
N GLN A 500 -24.86 90.91 61.78
CA GLN A 500 -23.80 89.91 61.59
C GLN A 500 -24.37 88.49 61.45
N GLN A 501 -25.35 88.11 62.28
CA GLN A 501 -26.00 86.80 62.17
C GLN A 501 -26.83 86.65 60.88
N GLN A 502 -27.45 87.73 60.39
CA GLN A 502 -28.15 87.73 59.10
C GLN A 502 -27.18 87.48 57.94
N THR A 503 -26.05 88.20 57.89
CA THR A 503 -25.01 87.99 56.86
C THR A 503 -24.47 86.56 56.90
N VAL A 504 -24.11 86.04 58.07
CA VAL A 504 -23.62 84.66 58.22
C VAL A 504 -24.68 83.62 57.80
N PHE A 505 -25.97 83.87 58.05
CA PHE A 505 -27.03 82.98 57.58
C PHE A 505 -27.21 83.02 56.05
N GLU A 506 -27.06 84.19 55.43
CA GLU A 506 -27.07 84.35 53.98
C GLU A 506 -25.87 83.65 53.32
N ASP A 507 -24.68 83.79 53.90
CA ASP A 507 -23.45 83.09 53.46
C ASP A 507 -23.61 81.57 53.56
N ILE A 508 -24.03 81.03 54.72
CA ILE A 508 -24.30 79.59 54.90
C ILE A 508 -25.37 79.10 53.92
N ARG A 509 -26.39 79.92 53.62
CA ARG A 509 -27.43 79.58 52.64
C ARG A 509 -26.87 79.55 51.22
N ALA A 510 -25.95 80.45 50.87
CA ALA A 510 -25.24 80.49 49.59
C ALA A 510 -24.29 79.29 49.45
N GLU A 511 -23.49 78.98 50.47
CA GLU A 511 -22.62 77.79 50.54
C GLU A 511 -23.43 76.49 50.40
N ARG A 512 -24.50 76.32 51.19
CA ARG A 512 -25.39 75.16 51.07
C ARG A 512 -25.98 75.03 49.66
N ASN A 513 -26.33 76.14 49.01
CA ASN A 513 -26.82 76.13 47.64
C ASN A 513 -25.71 75.76 46.64
N SER A 514 -24.46 76.21 46.84
CA SER A 514 -23.33 75.85 45.99
C SER A 514 -22.98 74.37 46.15
N TYR A 515 -22.88 73.87 47.39
CA TYR A 515 -22.66 72.44 47.68
C TYR A 515 -23.78 71.56 47.14
N LYS A 516 -25.04 71.99 47.19
CA LYS A 516 -26.14 71.24 46.55
C LYS A 516 -25.98 71.18 45.03
N LYS A 517 -25.51 72.26 44.39
CA LYS A 517 -25.23 72.29 42.94
C LYS A 517 -24.04 71.38 42.60
N SER A 518 -22.94 71.46 43.35
CA SER A 518 -21.77 70.57 43.17
C SER A 518 -22.14 69.11 43.41
N LEU A 519 -22.97 68.80 44.40
CA LEU A 519 -23.47 67.45 44.65
C LEU A 519 -24.30 66.92 43.47
N SER A 520 -25.16 67.75 42.87
CA SER A 520 -25.89 67.38 41.65
C SER A 520 -24.93 67.07 40.51
N LEU A 521 -23.98 67.96 40.23
CA LEU A 521 -22.99 67.77 39.16
C LEU A 521 -22.17 66.48 39.37
N CYS A 522 -21.69 66.21 40.59
CA CYS A 522 -21.00 64.96 40.89
C CYS A 522 -21.92 63.72 40.80
N GLN A 523 -23.23 63.85 41.09
CA GLN A 523 -24.19 62.77 40.88
C GLN A 523 -24.42 62.49 39.39
N ASP A 524 -24.50 63.53 38.56
CA ASP A 524 -24.61 63.45 37.12
C ASP A 524 -23.34 62.83 36.49
N GLU A 525 -22.15 63.29 36.90
CA GLU A 525 -20.85 62.69 36.53
C GLU A 525 -20.74 61.21 36.93
N ILE A 526 -21.20 60.84 38.15
CA ILE A 526 -21.25 59.44 38.59
C ILE A 526 -22.22 58.62 37.72
N ALA A 527 -23.33 59.20 37.27
CA ALA A 527 -24.28 58.53 36.38
C ALA A 527 -23.68 58.33 34.98
N GLU A 528 -23.01 59.34 34.41
CA GLU A 528 -22.28 59.24 33.15
C GLU A 528 -21.17 58.18 33.22
N LEU A 529 -20.33 58.20 34.26
CA LEU A 529 -19.28 57.21 34.47
C LEU A 529 -19.84 55.78 34.64
N LYS A 530 -20.98 55.62 35.32
CA LYS A 530 -21.66 54.32 35.42
C LYS A 530 -22.19 53.83 34.07
N ASN A 531 -22.79 54.71 33.26
CA ASN A 531 -23.26 54.37 31.92
C ASN A 531 -22.07 53.99 31.01
N LYS A 532 -21.00 54.77 31.04
CA LYS A 532 -19.76 54.49 30.30
C LYS A 532 -19.10 53.19 30.74
N THR A 533 -19.17 52.86 32.03
CA THR A 533 -18.70 51.56 32.54
C THR A 533 -19.57 50.40 32.03
N LYS A 534 -20.90 50.57 31.91
CA LYS A 534 -21.79 49.57 31.30
C LYS A 534 -21.51 49.38 29.81
N GLU A 535 -21.31 50.48 29.07
CA GLU A 535 -20.93 50.45 27.65
C GLU A 535 -19.61 49.70 27.44
N LEU A 536 -18.58 50.05 28.23
CA LEU A 536 -17.29 49.36 28.20
C LEU A 536 -17.40 47.89 28.62
N SER A 537 -18.24 47.54 29.60
CA SER A 537 -18.51 46.14 29.95
C SER A 537 -19.14 45.39 28.78
N SER A 538 -20.15 45.97 28.13
CA SER A 538 -20.79 45.36 26.97
C SER A 538 -19.83 45.20 25.79
N GLN A 539 -18.94 46.16 25.55
CA GLN A 539 -17.86 46.05 24.55
C GLN A 539 -16.85 44.96 24.93
N ILE A 540 -16.46 44.86 26.21
CA ILE A 540 -15.58 43.79 26.71
C ILE A 540 -16.22 42.42 26.49
N ASP A 541 -17.52 42.27 26.76
CA ASP A 541 -18.22 41.00 26.61
C ASP A 541 -18.43 40.64 25.12
N GLN A 542 -18.73 41.61 24.26
CA GLN A 542 -18.71 41.42 22.80
C GLN A 542 -17.32 41.02 22.29
N LEU A 543 -16.25 41.61 22.82
CA LEU A 543 -14.87 41.26 22.46
C LEU A 543 -14.50 39.85 22.94
N LYS A 544 -14.93 39.44 24.15
CA LYS A 544 -14.78 38.05 24.64
C LYS A 544 -15.50 37.05 23.76
N GLU A 545 -16.75 37.34 23.36
CA GLU A 545 -17.54 36.51 22.44
C GLU A 545 -16.80 36.34 21.09
N GLN A 546 -16.30 37.43 20.52
CA GLN A 546 -15.48 37.40 19.30
C GLN A 546 -14.16 36.64 19.48
N LEU A 547 -13.54 36.72 20.66
CA LEU A 547 -12.32 35.98 21.00
C LEU A 547 -12.59 34.49 21.07
N ALA A 548 -13.64 34.06 21.79
CA ALA A 548 -14.07 32.68 21.89
C ALA A 548 -14.46 32.08 20.53
N VAL A 549 -15.16 32.83 19.67
CA VAL A 549 -15.45 32.41 18.29
C VAL A 549 -14.17 32.27 17.46
N LYS A 550 -13.19 33.18 17.62
CA LYS A 550 -11.89 33.07 16.95
C LYS A 550 -11.06 31.89 17.46
N GLU A 551 -11.03 31.63 18.75
CA GLU A 551 -10.38 30.47 19.37
C GLU A 551 -11.00 29.16 18.88
N ALA A 552 -12.33 29.05 18.90
CA ALA A 552 -13.04 27.88 18.36
C ALA A 552 -12.77 27.65 16.87
N ASN A 553 -12.62 28.73 16.09
CA ASN A 553 -12.21 28.65 14.69
C ASN A 553 -10.73 28.29 14.54
N LEU A 554 -9.84 28.77 15.41
CA LEU A 554 -8.42 28.42 15.42
C LEU A 554 -8.25 26.91 15.67
N VAL A 555 -8.90 26.37 16.71
CA VAL A 555 -8.87 24.93 17.04
C VAL A 555 -9.43 24.08 15.89
N LYS A 556 -10.48 24.53 15.19
CA LYS A 556 -10.98 23.86 13.98
C LYS A 556 -9.94 23.89 12.85
N GLN A 557 -9.25 25.01 12.64
CA GLN A 557 -8.19 25.12 11.64
C GLN A 557 -6.96 24.26 12.00
N GLU A 558 -6.56 24.20 13.27
CA GLU A 558 -5.48 23.32 13.75
C GLU A 558 -5.84 21.83 13.57
N PHE A 559 -7.09 21.45 13.85
CA PHE A 559 -7.57 20.08 13.60
C PHE A 559 -7.56 19.74 12.11
N LEU A 560 -8.07 20.63 11.25
CA LEU A 560 -8.04 20.46 9.80
C LEU A 560 -6.60 20.40 9.29
N PHE A 561 -5.72 21.29 9.76
CA PHE A 561 -4.29 21.28 9.43
C PHE A 561 -3.63 19.96 9.82
N SER A 562 -3.86 19.47 11.05
CA SER A 562 -3.34 18.18 11.52
C SER A 562 -3.86 17.00 10.68
N LYS A 563 -5.13 17.04 10.23
CA LYS A 563 -5.68 16.06 9.31
C LYS A 563 -5.00 16.12 7.94
N THR A 564 -4.81 17.31 7.37
CA THR A 564 -4.13 17.49 6.08
C THR A 564 -2.64 17.15 6.14
N GLU A 565 -1.95 17.38 7.25
CA GLU A 565 -0.56 16.93 7.45
C GLU A 565 -0.48 15.40 7.50
N LYS A 566 -1.42 14.72 8.18
CA LYS A 566 -1.49 13.25 8.16
C LYS A 566 -1.76 12.70 6.76
N GLU A 567 -2.69 13.29 6.02
CA GLU A 567 -3.00 12.92 4.63
C GLU A 567 -1.79 13.19 3.70
N LYS A 568 -1.09 14.31 3.87
CA LYS A 568 0.15 14.64 3.16
C LYS A 568 1.26 13.63 3.46
N GLU A 569 1.46 13.25 4.72
CA GLU A 569 2.51 12.30 5.11
C GLU A 569 2.17 10.86 4.64
N SER A 570 0.88 10.47 4.62
CA SER A 570 0.45 9.20 4.03
C SER A 570 0.65 9.18 2.51
N LEU A 571 0.20 10.21 1.78
CA LEU A 571 0.42 10.36 0.34
C LEU A 571 1.91 10.40 -0.04
N LYS A 572 2.75 11.00 0.80
CA LYS A 572 4.21 11.01 0.65
C LYS A 572 4.82 9.63 0.83
N SER A 573 4.30 8.82 1.76
CA SER A 573 4.69 7.41 1.92
C SER A 573 4.26 6.55 0.73
N GLU A 574 3.04 6.74 0.22
CA GLU A 574 2.51 6.06 -0.98
C GLU A 574 3.27 6.47 -2.25
N LEU A 575 3.64 7.74 -2.37
CA LEU A 575 4.49 8.23 -3.46
C LEU A 575 5.89 7.58 -3.39
N GLN A 576 6.44 7.38 -2.19
CA GLN A 576 7.74 6.73 -2.00
C GLN A 576 7.68 5.22 -2.33
N THR A 577 6.64 4.50 -1.90
CA THR A 577 6.46 3.09 -2.27
C THR A 577 6.18 2.92 -3.76
N SER A 578 5.33 3.77 -4.35
CA SER A 578 5.05 3.77 -5.79
C SER A 578 6.29 4.09 -6.62
N ARG A 579 7.13 5.06 -6.20
CA ARG A 579 8.44 5.32 -6.82
C ARG A 579 9.39 4.12 -6.73
N LYS A 580 9.42 3.43 -5.59
CA LYS A 580 10.23 2.21 -5.42
C LYS A 580 9.74 1.10 -6.37
N ASN A 581 8.45 0.80 -6.37
CA ASN A 581 7.85 -0.18 -7.26
C ASN A 581 8.11 0.15 -8.74
N ALA A 582 8.00 1.42 -9.13
CA ALA A 582 8.33 1.86 -10.49
C ALA A 582 9.83 1.71 -10.83
N SER A 583 10.73 1.81 -9.85
CA SER A 583 12.17 1.55 -10.05
C SER A 583 12.49 0.05 -10.12
N ASP A 584 11.83 -0.79 -9.32
CA ASP A 584 11.98 -2.24 -9.36
C ASP A 584 11.43 -2.81 -10.69
N ILE A 585 10.23 -2.39 -11.13
CA ILE A 585 9.65 -2.75 -12.44
C ILE A 585 10.55 -2.28 -13.59
N ARG A 586 11.19 -1.11 -13.49
CA ARG A 586 12.15 -0.63 -14.51
C ARG A 586 13.40 -1.50 -14.58
N ARG A 587 13.90 -2.02 -13.45
CA ARG A 587 15.02 -2.97 -13.41
C ARG A 587 14.61 -4.29 -14.07
N GLU A 588 13.47 -4.86 -13.66
CA GLU A 588 12.94 -6.10 -14.23
C GLU A 588 12.68 -6.00 -15.75
N LEU A 589 12.20 -4.85 -16.23
CA LEU A 589 12.06 -4.58 -17.67
C LEU A 589 13.40 -4.55 -18.41
N GLU A 590 14.46 -4.07 -17.77
CA GLU A 590 15.78 -4.02 -18.39
C GLU A 590 16.47 -5.39 -18.37
N ASP A 591 16.29 -6.16 -17.29
CA ASP A 591 16.73 -7.55 -17.20
C ASP A 591 16.03 -8.41 -18.29
N MET A 592 14.70 -8.29 -18.42
CA MET A 592 13.90 -8.94 -19.47
C MET A 592 14.32 -8.52 -20.89
N ARG A 593 14.72 -7.27 -21.11
CA ARG A 593 15.27 -6.81 -22.42
C ARG A 593 16.65 -7.40 -22.70
N GLN A 594 17.48 -7.59 -21.68
CA GLN A 594 18.78 -8.24 -21.84
C GLN A 594 18.60 -9.73 -22.18
N GLU A 595 17.66 -10.42 -21.53
CA GLU A 595 17.26 -11.79 -21.89
C GLU A 595 16.69 -11.87 -23.31
N GLU A 596 15.75 -10.98 -23.68
CA GLU A 596 15.21 -10.90 -25.04
C GLU A 596 16.32 -10.72 -26.10
N LYS A 597 17.32 -9.89 -25.80
CA LYS A 597 18.48 -9.67 -26.67
C LYS A 597 19.39 -10.90 -26.77
N GLN A 598 19.61 -11.61 -25.66
CA GLN A 598 20.37 -12.87 -25.65
C GLN A 598 19.65 -13.97 -26.44
N LEU A 599 18.33 -14.12 -26.23
CA LEU A 599 17.50 -15.08 -26.96
C LEU A 599 17.44 -14.78 -28.47
N ARG A 600 17.33 -13.49 -28.85
CA ARG A 600 17.45 -13.07 -30.26
C ARG A 600 18.79 -13.43 -30.88
N ALA A 601 19.90 -13.24 -30.15
CA ALA A 601 21.23 -13.61 -30.64
C ALA A 601 21.37 -15.13 -30.82
N ALA A 602 20.87 -15.92 -29.86
CA ALA A 602 20.85 -17.38 -29.94
C ALA A 602 19.98 -17.89 -31.11
N LEU A 603 18.81 -17.26 -31.36
CA LEU A 603 17.98 -17.56 -32.53
C LEU A 603 18.69 -17.25 -33.85
N GLN A 604 19.35 -16.10 -33.96
CA GLN A 604 20.13 -15.75 -35.16
C GLN A 604 21.29 -16.73 -35.41
N GLU A 605 21.97 -17.21 -34.36
CA GLU A 605 23.00 -18.23 -34.48
C GLU A 605 22.40 -19.60 -34.89
N ALA A 606 21.26 -19.98 -34.31
CA ALA A 606 20.55 -21.21 -34.68
C ALA A 606 20.07 -21.18 -36.15
N ASP A 607 19.51 -20.06 -36.62
CA ASP A 607 19.10 -19.86 -38.02
C ASP A 607 20.29 -19.90 -38.98
N ALA A 608 21.42 -19.28 -38.60
CA ALA A 608 22.65 -19.34 -39.39
C ALA A 608 23.22 -20.77 -39.47
N ASN A 609 23.17 -21.53 -38.37
CA ASN A 609 23.60 -22.92 -38.35
C ASN A 609 22.65 -23.83 -39.15
N ALA A 610 21.33 -23.64 -39.05
CA ALA A 610 20.35 -24.34 -39.88
C ALA A 610 20.52 -24.01 -41.38
N ALA A 611 20.87 -22.76 -41.72
CA ALA A 611 21.18 -22.37 -43.10
C ALA A 611 22.48 -23.01 -43.63
N ARG A 612 23.52 -23.18 -42.78
CA ARG A 612 24.73 -23.93 -43.13
C ARG A 612 24.40 -25.41 -43.38
N GLN A 613 23.68 -26.05 -42.46
CA GLN A 613 23.27 -27.45 -42.59
C GLN A 613 22.42 -27.70 -43.84
N ARG A 614 21.51 -26.78 -44.20
CA ARG A 614 20.76 -26.87 -45.47
C ARG A 614 21.68 -26.88 -46.69
N LYS A 615 22.69 -26.01 -46.73
CA LYS A 615 23.69 -25.99 -47.83
C LYS A 615 24.57 -27.25 -47.86
N GLU A 616 24.90 -27.80 -46.70
CA GLU A 616 25.63 -29.09 -46.61
C GLU A 616 24.78 -30.25 -47.14
N ILE A 617 23.48 -30.29 -46.80
CA ILE A 617 22.53 -31.28 -47.34
C ILE A 617 22.39 -31.13 -48.87
N GLU A 618 22.25 -29.90 -49.38
CA GLU A 618 22.21 -29.62 -50.82
C GLU A 618 23.51 -30.08 -51.53
N ALA A 619 24.68 -29.83 -50.93
CA ALA A 619 25.96 -30.30 -51.46
C ALA A 619 26.03 -31.84 -51.51
N VAL A 620 25.65 -32.53 -50.43
CA VAL A 620 25.61 -34.00 -50.38
C VAL A 620 24.57 -34.59 -51.35
N MET A 621 23.43 -33.91 -51.56
CA MET A 621 22.45 -34.30 -52.58
C MET A 621 23.03 -34.16 -53.99
N ASN A 622 23.72 -33.06 -54.29
CA ASN A 622 24.39 -32.87 -55.58
C ASN A 622 25.49 -33.92 -55.81
N GLU A 623 26.31 -34.23 -54.80
CA GLU A 623 27.30 -35.31 -54.87
C GLU A 623 26.66 -36.68 -55.12
N ARG A 624 25.58 -37.00 -54.38
CA ARG A 624 24.78 -38.21 -54.58
C ARG A 624 24.25 -38.32 -56.01
N ASP A 625 23.75 -37.22 -56.59
CA ASP A 625 23.13 -37.23 -57.91
C ASP A 625 24.16 -37.31 -59.03
N VAL A 626 25.34 -36.70 -58.85
CA VAL A 626 26.51 -36.91 -59.72
C VAL A 626 26.98 -38.36 -59.67
N ILE A 627 27.14 -38.94 -58.48
CA ILE A 627 27.55 -40.34 -58.31
C ILE A 627 26.49 -41.30 -58.88
N GLY A 628 25.19 -41.04 -58.64
CA GLY A 628 24.08 -41.80 -59.21
C GLY A 628 24.10 -41.80 -60.73
N THR A 629 24.32 -40.62 -61.34
CA THR A 629 24.49 -40.48 -62.79
C THR A 629 25.70 -41.27 -63.31
N GLN A 630 26.83 -41.26 -62.59
CA GLN A 630 28.01 -42.05 -62.95
C GLN A 630 27.77 -43.56 -62.84
N ILE A 631 27.05 -44.01 -61.81
CA ILE A 631 26.69 -45.42 -61.62
C ILE A 631 25.78 -45.91 -62.74
N VAL A 632 24.77 -45.11 -63.15
CA VAL A 632 23.89 -45.44 -64.29
C VAL A 632 24.71 -45.59 -65.57
N ARG A 633 25.54 -44.58 -65.92
CA ARG A 633 26.42 -44.65 -67.09
C ARG A 633 27.33 -45.88 -67.08
N ARG A 634 27.90 -46.23 -65.92
CA ARG A 634 28.75 -47.42 -65.77
C ARG A 634 27.97 -48.73 -65.90
N ASN A 635 26.70 -48.76 -65.48
CA ASN A 635 25.83 -49.91 -65.67
C ASN A 635 25.42 -50.08 -67.15
N ASP A 636 25.16 -48.97 -67.85
CA ASP A 636 24.92 -48.96 -69.30
C ASP A 636 26.16 -49.42 -70.08
N GLU A 637 27.34 -48.92 -69.71
CA GLU A 637 28.64 -49.38 -70.24
C GLU A 637 28.84 -50.88 -70.02
N MET A 638 28.60 -51.39 -68.81
CA MET A 638 28.71 -52.84 -68.52
C MET A 638 27.69 -53.65 -69.33
N SER A 639 26.45 -53.18 -69.45
CA SER A 639 25.39 -53.84 -70.24
C SER A 639 25.77 -53.91 -71.72
N LEU A 640 26.37 -52.84 -72.26
CA LEU A 640 26.93 -52.81 -73.61
C LEU A 640 28.08 -53.82 -73.77
N GLN A 641 29.00 -53.91 -72.79
CA GLN A 641 30.09 -54.89 -72.83
C GLN A 641 29.57 -56.34 -72.75
N TYR A 642 28.61 -56.64 -71.87
CA TYR A 642 27.97 -57.97 -71.81
C TYR A 642 27.30 -58.32 -73.14
N ARG A 643 26.59 -57.38 -73.76
CA ARG A 643 25.97 -57.60 -75.08
C ARG A 643 27.03 -57.82 -76.17
N LYS A 644 28.14 -57.10 -76.12
CA LYS A 644 29.29 -57.28 -77.04
C LYS A 644 29.96 -58.65 -76.85
N ILE A 645 30.18 -59.08 -75.61
CA ILE A 645 30.71 -60.40 -75.28
C ILE A 645 29.77 -61.49 -75.83
N GLN A 646 28.46 -61.39 -75.57
CA GLN A 646 27.47 -62.34 -76.10
C GLN A 646 27.55 -62.45 -77.63
N ILE A 647 27.60 -61.33 -78.36
CA ILE A 647 27.70 -61.33 -79.83
C ILE A 647 29.02 -61.97 -80.29
N LEU A 648 30.12 -61.72 -79.59
CA LEU A 648 31.42 -62.33 -79.89
C LEU A 648 31.44 -63.84 -79.59
N GLU A 649 30.81 -64.29 -78.50
CA GLU A 649 30.65 -65.71 -78.16
C GLU A 649 29.78 -66.43 -79.18
N GLU A 650 28.62 -65.87 -79.56
CA GLU A 650 27.78 -66.42 -80.64
C GLU A 650 28.52 -66.49 -81.98
N THR A 651 29.36 -65.49 -82.28
CA THR A 651 30.17 -65.46 -83.50
C THR A 651 31.28 -66.52 -83.45
N LEU A 652 31.94 -66.67 -82.30
CA LEU A 652 32.97 -67.68 -82.07
C LEU A 652 32.39 -69.09 -82.19
N GLN A 653 31.26 -69.39 -81.55
CA GLN A 653 30.57 -70.68 -81.65
C GLN A 653 30.16 -71.02 -83.09
N ARG A 654 29.70 -70.02 -83.88
CA ARG A 654 29.44 -70.20 -85.32
C ARG A 654 30.74 -70.52 -86.09
N GLY A 655 31.83 -69.81 -85.78
CA GLY A 655 33.15 -70.06 -86.36
C GLY A 655 33.72 -71.43 -86.02
N GLU A 656 33.64 -71.86 -84.76
CA GLU A 656 34.03 -73.19 -84.29
C GLU A 656 33.23 -74.29 -84.98
N LYS A 657 31.90 -74.11 -85.12
CA LYS A 657 31.04 -75.06 -85.85
C LYS A 657 31.43 -75.15 -87.33
N GLN A 658 31.67 -74.02 -88.00
CA GLN A 658 32.13 -74.00 -89.39
C GLN A 658 33.51 -74.63 -89.54
N TYR A 659 34.44 -74.35 -88.63
CA TYR A 659 35.78 -74.94 -88.63
C TYR A 659 35.72 -76.46 -88.42
N GLY A 660 34.88 -76.94 -87.49
CA GLY A 660 34.61 -78.37 -87.30
C GLY A 660 34.03 -79.05 -88.55
N GLN A 661 33.11 -78.38 -89.26
CA GLN A 661 32.61 -78.85 -90.56
C GLN A 661 33.74 -78.96 -91.60
N ARG A 662 34.61 -77.93 -91.72
CA ARG A 662 35.76 -77.99 -92.64
C ARG A 662 36.77 -79.08 -92.27
N LEU A 663 37.00 -79.34 -90.98
CA LEU A 663 37.85 -80.46 -90.54
C LEU A 663 37.28 -81.82 -90.94
N GLU A 664 35.96 -82.03 -90.81
CA GLU A 664 35.33 -83.28 -91.25
C GLU A 664 35.29 -83.40 -92.79
N GLU A 665 35.06 -82.31 -93.53
CA GLU A 665 35.23 -82.27 -94.99
C GLU A 665 36.66 -82.68 -95.40
N ILE A 666 37.69 -82.09 -94.77
CA ILE A 666 39.10 -82.45 -95.02
C ILE A 666 39.34 -83.92 -94.69
N ARG A 667 38.77 -84.44 -93.61
CA ARG A 667 38.89 -85.86 -93.23
C ARG A 667 38.23 -86.79 -94.25
N LEU A 668 37.04 -86.44 -94.75
CA LEU A 668 36.34 -87.18 -95.80
C LEU A 668 37.17 -87.17 -97.10
N LEU A 669 37.67 -86.00 -97.52
CA LEU A 669 38.57 -85.88 -98.67
C LEU A 669 39.87 -86.67 -98.49
N GLN A 670 40.43 -86.75 -97.28
CA GLN A 670 41.59 -87.60 -96.99
C GLN A 670 41.27 -89.10 -97.06
N LEU A 671 40.05 -89.51 -96.72
CA LEU A 671 39.59 -90.90 -96.86
C LEU A 671 39.34 -91.24 -98.35
N GLU A 672 38.69 -90.35 -99.10
CA GLU A 672 38.52 -90.44 -100.55
C GLU A 672 39.88 -90.55 -101.27
N LEU A 673 40.84 -89.68 -100.91
CA LEU A 673 42.19 -89.69 -101.47
C LEU A 673 42.96 -90.96 -101.11
N LYS A 674 42.75 -91.55 -99.92
CA LYS A 674 43.30 -92.87 -99.57
C LYS A 674 42.66 -93.99 -100.40
N LYS A 675 41.33 -93.98 -100.57
CA LYS A 675 40.60 -94.92 -101.42
C LYS A 675 41.09 -94.86 -102.87
N LEU A 676 41.14 -93.66 -103.47
CA LEU A 676 41.65 -93.43 -104.82
C LEU A 676 43.12 -93.86 -104.98
N LYS A 677 43.96 -93.69 -103.95
CA LYS A 677 45.35 -94.22 -103.94
C LYS A 677 45.40 -95.75 -103.93
N LEU A 678 44.52 -96.40 -103.18
CA LEU A 678 44.42 -97.87 -103.15
C LEU A 678 43.86 -98.42 -104.47
N GLU A 679 42.83 -97.78 -105.03
CA GLU A 679 42.28 -98.11 -106.35
C GLU A 679 43.33 -97.92 -107.45
N LYS A 680 44.08 -96.80 -107.43
CA LYS A 680 45.22 -96.59 -108.32
C LYS A 680 46.27 -97.69 -108.18
N ALA A 681 46.70 -98.04 -106.96
CA ALA A 681 47.70 -99.08 -106.74
C ALA A 681 47.21 -100.48 -107.18
N ALA A 682 45.92 -100.77 -107.02
CA ALA A 682 45.30 -102.00 -107.52
C ALA A 682 45.24 -102.03 -109.06
N LEU A 683 44.92 -100.90 -109.70
CA LEU A 683 44.98 -100.74 -111.15
C LEU A 683 46.41 -100.86 -111.68
N GLU A 684 47.40 -100.24 -111.02
CA GLU A 684 48.82 -100.38 -111.36
C GLU A 684 49.26 -101.85 -111.30
N LYS A 685 48.86 -102.58 -110.25
CA LYS A 685 49.10 -104.03 -110.17
C LYS A 685 48.38 -104.82 -111.27
N ASN A 686 47.14 -104.47 -111.61
CA ASN A 686 46.43 -105.09 -112.73
C ASN A 686 47.10 -104.78 -114.09
N THR A 687 47.69 -103.60 -114.26
CA THR A 687 48.48 -103.28 -115.47
C THR A 687 49.82 -104.01 -115.50
N ALA A 688 50.45 -104.30 -114.35
CA ALA A 688 51.61 -105.18 -114.29
C ALA A 688 51.21 -106.61 -114.72
N ASN A 689 50.12 -107.16 -114.15
CA ASN A 689 49.58 -108.46 -114.56
C ASN A 689 49.24 -108.50 -116.07
N LEU A 690 48.83 -107.39 -116.69
CA LEU A 690 48.58 -107.33 -118.14
C LEU A 690 49.86 -107.52 -118.98
N TYR A 691 51.05 -107.16 -118.47
CA TYR A 691 52.31 -107.51 -119.13
C TYR A 691 52.60 -109.01 -119.00
N ASP A 692 52.39 -109.59 -117.83
CA ASP A 692 52.57 -111.03 -117.61
C ASP A 692 51.59 -111.85 -118.48
N LEU A 693 50.30 -111.49 -118.53
CA LEU A 693 49.32 -112.11 -119.42
C LEU A 693 49.66 -111.91 -120.91
N ARG A 694 50.21 -110.75 -121.32
CA ARG A 694 50.70 -110.56 -122.69
C ARG A 694 51.89 -111.46 -123.00
N ALA A 695 52.83 -111.63 -122.06
CA ALA A 695 53.95 -112.54 -122.20
C ALA A 695 53.50 -114.00 -122.28
N GLU A 696 52.51 -114.40 -121.45
CA GLU A 696 51.87 -115.70 -121.47
C GLU A 696 51.15 -115.95 -122.81
N VAL A 697 50.39 -114.98 -123.33
CA VAL A 697 49.79 -115.05 -124.68
C VAL A 697 50.85 -115.23 -125.75
N PHE A 698 51.92 -114.43 -125.76
CA PHE A 698 53.06 -114.62 -126.68
C PHE A 698 53.71 -116.00 -126.53
N HIS A 699 53.79 -116.54 -125.31
CA HIS A 699 54.36 -117.87 -125.06
C HIS A 699 53.44 -118.98 -125.56
N LEU A 700 52.13 -118.83 -125.38
CA LEU A 700 51.09 -119.73 -125.89
C LEU A 700 51.01 -119.67 -127.42
N GLU A 701 51.13 -118.50 -128.05
CA GLU A 701 51.25 -118.35 -129.51
C GLU A 701 52.53 -119.00 -130.04
N ARG A 702 53.66 -118.82 -129.33
CA ARG A 702 54.91 -119.52 -129.67
C ARG A 702 54.80 -121.04 -129.52
N ASN A 703 54.09 -121.52 -128.50
CA ASN A 703 53.87 -122.95 -128.29
C ASN A 703 52.86 -123.50 -129.32
N LEU A 704 51.82 -122.74 -129.69
CA LEU A 704 50.88 -123.08 -130.76
C LEU A 704 51.57 -123.17 -132.12
N THR A 705 52.47 -122.25 -132.44
CA THR A 705 53.28 -122.31 -133.67
C THR A 705 54.25 -123.48 -133.65
N LYS A 706 54.88 -123.80 -132.51
CA LYS A 706 55.68 -125.03 -132.36
C LYS A 706 54.85 -126.30 -132.55
N GLU A 707 53.68 -126.42 -131.93
CA GLU A 707 52.83 -127.59 -132.09
C GLU A 707 52.23 -127.67 -133.50
N ARG A 708 51.97 -126.54 -134.19
CA ARG A 708 51.62 -126.54 -135.64
C ARG A 708 52.78 -127.04 -136.51
N LEU A 709 54.01 -126.59 -136.28
CA LEU A 709 55.19 -127.10 -136.97
C LEU A 709 55.44 -128.58 -136.69
N LYS A 710 55.14 -129.03 -135.47
CA LYS A 710 55.26 -130.42 -135.05
C LYS A 710 54.14 -131.30 -135.63
N VAL A 711 52.92 -130.77 -135.79
CA VAL A 711 51.86 -131.43 -136.55
C VAL A 711 52.26 -131.54 -138.02
N MET A 712 52.79 -130.49 -138.65
CA MET A 712 53.36 -130.60 -140.01
C MET A 712 54.46 -131.67 -140.11
N ALA A 713 55.41 -131.70 -139.18
CA ALA A 713 56.48 -132.70 -139.16
C ALA A 713 55.93 -134.12 -138.93
N LEU A 714 54.92 -134.28 -138.07
CA LEU A 714 54.22 -135.56 -137.87
C LEU A 714 53.36 -135.96 -139.08
N GLU A 715 52.82 -135.00 -139.84
CA GLU A 715 52.13 -135.25 -141.12
C GLU A 715 53.13 -135.71 -142.19
N GLU A 716 54.34 -135.15 -142.24
CA GLU A 716 55.45 -135.64 -143.07
C GLU A 716 55.93 -137.04 -142.64
N GLU A 717 56.09 -137.29 -141.33
CA GLU A 717 56.46 -138.62 -140.78
C GLU A 717 55.36 -139.68 -141.06
N VAL A 718 54.08 -139.30 -141.02
CA VAL A 718 52.96 -140.18 -141.39
C VAL A 718 52.92 -140.48 -142.89
N GLN A 719 53.38 -139.56 -143.74
CA GLN A 719 53.50 -139.81 -145.19
C GLN A 719 54.63 -140.79 -145.55
N ASN A 720 55.56 -141.10 -144.63
CA ASN A 720 56.68 -142.01 -144.93
C ASN A 720 57.06 -142.92 -143.74
N PRO A 721 56.33 -144.05 -143.51
CA PRO A 721 56.39 -144.81 -142.27
C PRO A 721 57.61 -145.76 -142.19
N LEU A 722 58.73 -145.28 -141.64
CA LEU A 722 59.83 -146.12 -141.14
C LEU A 722 59.61 -146.46 -139.65
N ASN A 723 58.92 -147.57 -139.41
CA ASN A 723 58.29 -147.87 -138.12
C ASN A 723 59.13 -148.83 -137.24
N VAL A 724 59.61 -148.38 -136.07
CA VAL A 724 60.23 -149.24 -135.04
C VAL A 724 59.81 -148.83 -133.61
N HIS A 725 58.74 -149.47 -133.13
CA HIS A 725 58.33 -149.69 -131.72
C HIS A 725 57.40 -148.68 -130.99
N ARG A 726 56.70 -149.23 -129.97
CA ARG A 726 55.38 -148.80 -129.46
C ARG A 726 55.29 -149.03 -127.94
N TRP A 727 54.94 -147.98 -127.17
CA TRP A 727 54.73 -147.90 -125.68
C TRP A 727 55.99 -147.69 -124.79
N ARG A 728 55.87 -147.39 -123.47
CA ARG A 728 55.42 -146.19 -122.67
C ARG A 728 55.53 -146.54 -121.16
N ASN A 729 55.79 -145.59 -120.22
CA ASN A 729 55.32 -145.69 -118.80
C ASN A 729 55.40 -144.36 -117.98
N LEU A 730 54.76 -144.34 -116.79
CA LEU A 730 54.60 -143.18 -115.87
C LEU A 730 54.23 -143.67 -114.43
N GLU A 731 54.68 -143.01 -113.33
CA GLU A 731 54.61 -143.51 -111.93
C GLU A 731 54.18 -142.45 -110.86
N GLY A 732 53.78 -142.89 -109.64
CA GLY A 732 53.63 -142.06 -108.41
C GLY A 732 53.00 -142.77 -107.18
N THR A 733 53.39 -142.37 -105.94
CA THR A 733 52.94 -142.94 -104.63
C THR A 733 53.07 -141.95 -103.42
N ASP A 734 52.46 -142.23 -102.26
CA ASP A 734 52.22 -141.33 -101.08
C ASP A 734 53.18 -141.45 -99.83
N PRO A 735 53.20 -140.47 -98.87
CA PRO A 735 54.18 -140.37 -97.76
C PRO A 735 53.66 -140.58 -96.28
N ASP A 736 54.56 -140.42 -95.28
CA ASP A 736 54.60 -141.19 -94.02
C ASP A 736 54.42 -140.41 -92.66
N THR A 737 54.16 -141.19 -91.60
CA THR A 737 53.78 -140.92 -90.19
C THR A 737 54.50 -139.81 -89.42
N PHE A 738 55.74 -139.44 -89.77
CA PHE A 738 56.54 -138.44 -89.02
C PHE A 738 55.88 -137.04 -88.98
N GLU A 739 55.17 -136.65 -90.05
CA GLU A 739 54.51 -135.35 -90.14
C GLU A 739 53.39 -135.17 -89.08
N LEU A 740 52.70 -136.27 -88.72
CA LEU A 740 51.64 -136.25 -87.71
C LEU A 740 52.20 -135.91 -86.32
N LEU A 741 53.33 -136.50 -85.94
CA LEU A 741 53.93 -136.32 -84.62
C LEU A 741 54.37 -134.87 -84.39
N LYS A 742 54.91 -134.23 -85.43
CA LYS A 742 55.32 -132.82 -85.44
C LYS A 742 54.15 -131.88 -85.18
N LYS A 743 52.94 -132.24 -85.63
CA LYS A 743 51.70 -131.45 -85.46
C LYS A 743 51.18 -131.49 -84.01
N ILE A 744 51.31 -132.63 -83.33
CA ILE A 744 50.90 -132.80 -81.91
C ILE A 744 51.70 -131.87 -80.98
N GLN A 745 53.02 -131.79 -81.16
CA GLN A 745 53.89 -130.93 -80.32
C GLN A 745 53.63 -129.42 -80.48
N ILE A 746 53.09 -128.99 -81.62
CA ILE A 746 52.71 -127.58 -81.86
C ILE A 746 51.44 -127.25 -81.06
N LEU A 747 50.48 -128.17 -80.99
CA LEU A 747 49.22 -127.98 -80.26
C LEU A 747 49.45 -127.90 -78.74
N GLN A 748 50.30 -128.76 -78.18
CA GLN A 748 50.64 -128.72 -76.74
C GLN A 748 51.26 -127.37 -76.33
N ARG A 749 52.18 -126.82 -77.13
CA ARG A 749 52.76 -125.47 -76.88
C ARG A 749 51.72 -124.36 -76.95
N ARG A 750 50.70 -124.47 -77.79
CA ARG A 750 49.61 -123.48 -77.91
C ARG A 750 48.70 -123.48 -76.67
N ILE A 751 48.42 -124.66 -76.09
CA ILE A 751 47.61 -124.80 -74.88
C ILE A 751 48.27 -124.08 -73.69
N LEU A 752 49.56 -124.35 -73.43
CA LEU A 752 50.31 -123.73 -72.31
C LEU A 752 50.29 -122.19 -72.36
N LYS A 753 50.36 -121.59 -73.56
CA LYS A 753 50.27 -120.14 -73.72
C LYS A 753 48.90 -119.59 -73.30
N ILE A 754 47.82 -120.26 -73.70
CA ILE A 754 46.44 -119.85 -73.36
C ILE A 754 46.20 -119.95 -71.84
N SER A 755 46.73 -120.99 -71.19
CA SER A 755 46.65 -121.15 -69.73
C SER A 755 47.30 -119.98 -68.97
N ALA A 756 48.44 -119.48 -69.44
CA ALA A 756 49.12 -118.34 -68.84
C ALA A 756 48.33 -117.01 -69.01
N GLU A 757 47.72 -116.80 -70.18
CA GLU A 757 46.87 -115.63 -70.45
C GLU A 757 45.58 -115.63 -69.60
N LEU A 758 45.03 -116.81 -69.29
CA LEU A 758 43.86 -116.96 -68.40
C LEU A 758 44.18 -116.50 -66.97
N ILE A 759 45.28 -117.01 -66.39
CA ILE A 759 45.73 -116.66 -65.02
C ILE A 759 45.99 -115.15 -64.89
N ALA A 760 46.57 -114.52 -65.92
CA ALA A 760 46.81 -113.08 -65.94
C ALA A 760 45.52 -112.25 -65.92
N LYS A 761 44.47 -112.68 -66.63
CA LYS A 761 43.15 -112.03 -66.60
C LYS A 761 42.46 -112.23 -65.25
N GLU A 762 42.55 -113.42 -64.67
CA GLU A 762 41.90 -113.76 -63.41
C GLU A 762 42.48 -112.95 -62.23
N LYS A 763 43.79 -112.72 -62.20
CA LYS A 763 44.44 -111.80 -61.24
C LYS A 763 43.87 -110.38 -61.35
N LYS A 764 43.69 -109.88 -62.57
CA LYS A 764 43.21 -108.52 -62.85
C LYS A 764 41.76 -108.30 -62.36
N ILE A 765 40.92 -109.33 -62.45
CA ILE A 765 39.54 -109.32 -61.93
C ILE A 765 39.55 -109.15 -60.39
N ARG A 766 40.33 -109.97 -59.67
CA ARG A 766 40.43 -109.91 -58.20
C ARG A 766 40.96 -108.56 -57.69
N GLU A 767 41.83 -107.90 -58.45
CA GLU A 767 42.31 -106.54 -58.15
C GLU A 767 41.17 -105.50 -58.30
N THR A 768 40.34 -105.60 -59.34
CA THR A 768 39.17 -104.72 -59.51
C THR A 768 38.07 -104.94 -58.48
N GLU A 769 37.81 -106.18 -58.05
CA GLU A 769 36.82 -106.50 -57.02
C GLU A 769 37.20 -105.91 -55.66
N LYS A 770 38.49 -105.99 -55.28
CA LYS A 770 39.00 -105.34 -54.06
C LYS A 770 38.83 -103.82 -54.11
N LEU A 771 39.13 -103.19 -55.25
CA LEU A 771 38.96 -101.75 -55.42
C LEU A 771 37.48 -101.33 -55.29
N TYR A 772 36.57 -102.11 -55.87
CA TYR A 772 35.12 -101.89 -55.79
C TYR A 772 34.60 -102.01 -54.35
N MET A 773 35.01 -103.03 -53.60
CA MET A 773 34.61 -103.19 -52.20
C MET A 773 35.12 -102.06 -51.30
N ASN A 774 36.37 -101.63 -51.49
CA ASN A 774 36.94 -100.50 -50.76
C ASN A 774 36.17 -99.19 -51.04
N LEU A 775 35.80 -98.92 -52.30
CA LEU A 775 34.97 -97.77 -52.67
C LEU A 775 33.57 -97.84 -52.04
N ARG A 776 32.96 -99.03 -52.01
CA ARG A 776 31.64 -99.25 -51.38
C ARG A 776 31.68 -99.01 -49.87
N GLU A 777 32.76 -99.41 -49.20
CA GLU A 777 32.96 -99.18 -47.76
C GLU A 777 33.20 -97.69 -47.43
N ILE A 778 33.92 -96.97 -48.30
CA ILE A 778 34.11 -95.51 -48.17
C ILE A 778 32.78 -94.77 -48.32
N ILE A 779 31.96 -95.14 -49.31
CA ILE A 779 30.64 -94.52 -49.54
C ILE A 779 29.71 -94.78 -48.35
N ALA A 780 29.70 -95.99 -47.79
CA ALA A 780 28.92 -96.34 -46.61
C ALA A 780 29.31 -95.55 -45.34
N LYS A 781 30.52 -94.97 -45.29
CA LYS A 781 31.01 -94.14 -44.18
C LYS A 781 30.81 -92.63 -44.40
N GLN A 782 30.24 -92.20 -45.53
CA GLN A 782 29.92 -90.78 -45.74
C GLN A 782 28.54 -90.41 -45.17
N PRO A 783 28.40 -89.26 -44.49
CA PRO A 783 27.13 -88.81 -43.94
C PRO A 783 26.15 -88.44 -45.06
N GLY A 784 24.89 -88.88 -44.92
CA GLY A 784 23.85 -88.68 -45.92
C GLY A 784 23.52 -87.20 -46.23
N PRO A 785 22.85 -86.92 -47.36
CA PRO A 785 22.62 -85.56 -47.85
C PRO A 785 21.86 -84.65 -46.86
N GLU A 786 20.99 -85.22 -46.01
CA GLU A 786 20.31 -84.48 -44.94
C GLU A 786 21.29 -83.95 -43.88
N VAL A 787 22.25 -84.79 -43.44
CA VAL A 787 23.28 -84.39 -42.48
C VAL A 787 24.16 -83.28 -43.07
N LEU A 788 24.53 -83.37 -44.35
CA LEU A 788 25.23 -82.30 -45.06
C LEU A 788 24.41 -81.00 -45.13
N LEU A 789 23.09 -81.09 -45.32
CA LEU A 789 22.19 -79.94 -45.29
C LEU A 789 22.14 -79.31 -43.89
N HIS A 790 22.01 -80.10 -42.83
CA HIS A 790 22.05 -79.63 -41.44
C HIS A 790 23.39 -78.99 -41.10
N LEU A 791 24.50 -79.59 -41.52
CA LEU A 791 25.85 -79.04 -41.34
C LEU A 791 26.04 -77.72 -42.12
N SER A 792 25.43 -77.60 -43.31
CA SER A 792 25.42 -76.32 -44.04
C SER A 792 24.63 -75.22 -43.32
N LYS A 793 23.48 -75.57 -42.70
CA LYS A 793 22.64 -74.66 -41.93
C LYS A 793 23.33 -74.20 -40.65
N THR A 794 23.92 -75.11 -39.86
CA THR A 794 24.67 -74.75 -38.64
C THR A 794 25.93 -73.97 -38.97
N ARG A 795 26.67 -74.33 -40.03
CA ARG A 795 27.86 -73.59 -40.48
C ARG A 795 27.52 -72.19 -41.01
N ARG A 796 26.32 -71.97 -41.57
CA ARG A 796 25.79 -70.64 -41.92
C ARG A 796 25.43 -69.84 -40.67
N ALA A 797 24.67 -70.42 -39.74
CA ALA A 797 24.33 -69.79 -38.47
C ALA A 797 25.56 -69.40 -37.62
N LEU A 798 26.61 -70.24 -37.60
CA LEU A 798 27.92 -69.94 -37.01
C LEU A 798 28.63 -68.79 -37.73
N ARG A 799 28.55 -68.72 -39.06
CA ARG A 799 29.14 -67.63 -39.85
C ARG A 799 28.44 -66.29 -39.57
N ASP A 800 27.12 -66.29 -39.40
CA ASP A 800 26.34 -65.09 -39.10
C ASP A 800 26.45 -64.67 -37.62
N ARG A 801 26.51 -65.61 -36.66
CA ARG A 801 26.96 -65.31 -35.28
C ARG A 801 28.39 -64.77 -35.26
N GLY A 802 29.29 -65.30 -36.09
CA GLY A 802 30.66 -64.80 -36.24
C GLY A 802 30.72 -63.37 -36.80
N LYS A 803 29.82 -62.99 -37.72
CA LYS A 803 29.67 -61.58 -38.15
C LYS A 803 29.19 -60.69 -37.00
N LYS A 804 28.14 -61.11 -36.26
CA LYS A 804 27.66 -60.35 -35.08
C LYS A 804 28.74 -60.20 -34.01
N MET A 805 29.53 -61.24 -33.76
CA MET A 805 30.69 -61.19 -32.87
C MET A 805 31.74 -60.19 -33.38
N LYS A 806 32.01 -60.13 -34.69
CA LYS A 806 32.92 -59.13 -35.28
C LYS A 806 32.39 -57.70 -35.17
N CYS A 807 31.08 -57.48 -35.28
CA CYS A 807 30.48 -56.17 -35.01
C CYS A 807 30.64 -55.77 -33.54
N LEU A 808 30.29 -56.66 -32.59
CA LEU A 808 30.46 -56.43 -31.16
C LEU A 808 31.94 -56.21 -30.77
N VAL A 809 32.88 -56.92 -31.40
CA VAL A 809 34.33 -56.70 -31.21
C VAL A 809 34.79 -55.38 -31.84
N ALA A 810 34.18 -54.93 -32.94
CA ALA A 810 34.46 -53.61 -33.51
C ALA A 810 33.90 -52.49 -32.63
N GLU A 811 32.70 -52.65 -32.07
CA GLU A 811 32.10 -51.75 -31.08
C GLU A 811 32.95 -51.69 -29.80
N LEU A 812 33.36 -52.84 -29.25
CA LEU A 812 34.26 -52.93 -28.10
C LEU A 812 35.64 -52.30 -28.39
N ASN A 813 36.19 -52.48 -29.60
CA ASN A 813 37.43 -51.84 -30.00
C ASN A 813 37.26 -50.33 -30.22
N MET A 814 36.08 -49.85 -30.61
CA MET A 814 35.78 -48.41 -30.67
C MET A 814 35.70 -47.81 -29.26
N THR A 815 35.10 -48.49 -28.28
CA THR A 815 35.10 -48.02 -26.89
C THR A 815 36.51 -48.08 -26.29
N LEU A 816 37.27 -49.16 -26.51
CA LEU A 816 38.66 -49.25 -26.05
C LEU A 816 39.56 -48.20 -26.72
N THR A 817 39.36 -47.87 -28.00
CA THR A 817 40.13 -46.79 -28.64
C THR A 817 39.66 -45.38 -28.22
N ALA A 818 38.43 -45.21 -27.76
CA ALA A 818 37.98 -43.98 -27.11
C ALA A 818 38.62 -43.80 -25.73
N GLU A 819 38.64 -44.85 -24.90
CA GLU A 819 39.32 -44.88 -23.60
C GLU A 819 40.84 -44.68 -23.76
N HIS A 820 41.47 -45.41 -24.69
CA HIS A 820 42.89 -45.22 -25.01
C HIS A 820 43.17 -43.81 -25.54
N LYS A 821 42.29 -43.19 -26.34
CA LYS A 821 42.46 -41.78 -26.75
C LYS A 821 42.35 -40.83 -25.56
N PHE A 822 41.43 -41.07 -24.64
CA PHE A 822 41.29 -40.26 -23.42
C PHE A 822 42.54 -40.35 -22.53
N GLU A 823 43.06 -41.56 -22.31
CA GLU A 823 44.34 -41.79 -21.62
C GLU A 823 45.52 -41.15 -22.38
N LEU A 824 45.58 -41.25 -23.71
CA LEU A 824 46.65 -40.65 -24.52
C LEU A 824 46.58 -39.11 -24.50
N ASP A 825 45.39 -38.51 -24.45
CA ASP A 825 45.22 -37.06 -24.31
C ASP A 825 45.42 -36.56 -22.88
N LYS A 826 45.21 -37.41 -21.87
CA LYS A 826 45.63 -37.16 -20.47
C LYS A 826 47.15 -37.20 -20.34
N VAL A 827 47.81 -38.24 -20.87
CA VAL A 827 49.28 -38.34 -20.94
C VAL A 827 49.89 -37.21 -21.78
N LYS A 828 49.26 -36.78 -22.88
CA LYS A 828 49.70 -35.57 -23.62
C LYS A 828 49.56 -34.29 -22.79
N ARG A 829 48.48 -34.14 -21.99
CA ARG A 829 48.30 -32.99 -21.08
C ARG A 829 49.35 -33.00 -19.97
N GLU A 830 49.65 -34.16 -19.40
CA GLU A 830 50.73 -34.34 -18.43
C GLU A 830 52.11 -34.07 -19.06
N LEU A 831 52.37 -34.56 -20.28
CA LEU A 831 53.58 -34.28 -21.04
C LEU A 831 53.71 -32.79 -21.42
N HIS A 832 52.60 -32.11 -21.72
CA HIS A 832 52.58 -30.66 -21.91
C HIS A 832 52.81 -29.89 -20.60
N ALA A 833 52.27 -30.36 -19.47
CA ALA A 833 52.55 -29.78 -18.16
C ALA A 833 54.03 -29.96 -17.76
N VAL A 834 54.62 -31.13 -18.04
CA VAL A 834 56.06 -31.40 -17.85
C VAL A 834 56.90 -30.57 -18.82
N LYS A 835 56.53 -30.45 -20.10
CA LYS A 835 57.19 -29.54 -21.05
C LYS A 835 57.11 -28.09 -20.58
N SER A 836 55.96 -27.61 -20.11
CA SER A 836 55.81 -26.25 -19.59
C SER A 836 56.64 -26.03 -18.32
N LYS A 837 56.72 -27.02 -17.41
CA LYS A 837 57.63 -26.98 -16.26
C LYS A 837 59.11 -26.96 -16.69
N TYR A 838 59.50 -27.83 -17.64
CA TYR A 838 60.85 -27.88 -18.20
C TYR A 838 61.23 -26.59 -18.94
N PHE A 839 60.34 -26.01 -19.75
CA PHE A 839 60.58 -24.73 -20.42
C PHE A 839 60.55 -23.55 -19.44
N ALA A 840 59.76 -23.58 -18.37
CA ALA A 840 59.81 -22.57 -17.32
C ALA A 840 61.13 -22.66 -16.52
N GLN A 841 61.62 -23.87 -16.26
CA GLN A 841 62.91 -24.12 -15.61
C GLN A 841 64.08 -23.70 -16.53
N LYS A 842 64.07 -24.12 -17.80
CA LYS A 842 65.06 -23.72 -18.81
C LYS A 842 65.05 -22.22 -19.12
N LYS A 843 63.90 -21.54 -18.99
CA LYS A 843 63.76 -20.08 -19.10
C LYS A 843 64.13 -19.32 -17.80
N ARG A 844 64.27 -20.02 -16.67
CA ARG A 844 64.96 -19.51 -15.46
C ARG A 844 66.48 -19.69 -15.58
N GLU A 845 66.93 -20.85 -16.06
CA GLU A 845 68.36 -21.14 -16.30
C GLU A 845 68.97 -20.24 -17.40
N LEU A 846 68.25 -20.02 -18.51
CA LEU A 846 68.67 -19.11 -19.60
C LEU A 846 68.56 -17.61 -19.25
N LYS A 847 68.13 -17.24 -18.03
CA LYS A 847 68.17 -15.86 -17.52
C LYS A 847 69.38 -15.57 -16.64
N ALA A 848 70.27 -16.55 -16.42
CA ALA A 848 71.42 -16.40 -15.54
C ALA A 848 72.76 -16.11 -16.25
N ILE A 849 72.85 -16.25 -17.58
CA ILE A 849 74.11 -16.03 -18.34
C ILE A 849 73.85 -15.38 -19.72
N GLU A 850 74.06 -14.07 -19.80
CA GLU A 850 74.53 -13.35 -21.00
C GLU A 850 76.04 -13.06 -20.84
N PRO A 851 76.80 -12.55 -21.85
CA PRO A 851 76.63 -12.56 -23.31
C PRO A 851 77.84 -13.30 -23.98
N THR A 852 78.06 -13.44 -25.30
CA THR A 852 78.35 -12.41 -26.33
C THR A 852 78.60 -13.03 -27.72
N LYS A 853 78.14 -12.34 -28.81
CA LYS A 853 78.78 -12.16 -30.15
C LYS A 853 79.11 -13.43 -31.01
N LYS A 854 79.00 -13.46 -32.35
CA LYS A 854 79.11 -12.41 -33.40
C LYS A 854 78.66 -12.93 -34.81
N ASN A 855 78.46 -11.99 -35.74
CA ASN A 855 78.57 -12.07 -37.23
C ASN A 855 77.39 -12.52 -38.15
N LEU A 856 77.09 -11.61 -39.10
CA LEU A 856 76.19 -11.67 -40.27
C LEU A 856 76.90 -12.24 -41.54
N PRO A 857 76.44 -12.11 -42.83
CA PRO A 857 75.13 -11.67 -43.40
C PRO A 857 74.57 -12.44 -44.65
N SER A 858 73.28 -12.20 -44.96
CA SER A 858 72.62 -12.01 -46.30
C SER A 858 72.77 -13.00 -47.50
N VAL A 859 71.65 -13.35 -48.16
CA VAL A 859 71.28 -13.08 -49.59
C VAL A 859 70.08 -13.95 -50.07
N ARG A 860 69.32 -13.47 -51.09
CA ARG A 860 68.14 -14.08 -51.76
C ARG A 860 68.51 -15.11 -52.86
N THR A 861 67.57 -15.99 -53.27
CA THR A 861 67.13 -16.37 -54.67
C THR A 861 66.29 -17.67 -54.64
N ASN A 862 65.16 -17.83 -55.35
CA ASN A 862 64.97 -18.27 -56.76
C ASN A 862 65.75 -19.56 -57.16
N SER A 863 65.28 -20.53 -57.97
CA SER A 863 63.99 -20.85 -58.63
C SER A 863 64.14 -22.17 -59.47
N ILE A 864 63.13 -22.60 -60.26
CA ILE A 864 63.21 -23.54 -61.44
C ILE A 864 63.34 -25.07 -61.07
N LYS A 865 62.47 -26.04 -61.48
CA LYS A 865 61.96 -26.58 -62.78
C LYS A 865 62.99 -27.37 -63.65
N PHE A 866 62.85 -28.70 -63.81
CA PHE A 866 62.93 -29.39 -65.13
C PHE A 866 62.47 -30.87 -65.14
N HIS A 867 62.51 -31.52 -66.33
CA HIS A 867 61.85 -32.78 -66.73
C HIS A 867 62.85 -33.92 -67.10
N GLY A 868 62.38 -35.18 -67.12
CA GLY A 868 62.55 -36.09 -68.29
C GLY A 868 63.43 -37.37 -68.22
N GLY A 869 62.87 -38.52 -68.68
CA GLY A 869 63.56 -39.73 -69.23
C GLY A 869 64.38 -40.64 -68.27
N GLY A 870 64.68 -41.92 -68.54
CA GLY A 870 64.30 -42.86 -69.62
C GLY A 870 65.13 -44.18 -69.64
N PHE A 871 64.48 -45.34 -69.73
CA PHE A 871 64.90 -46.76 -69.98
C PHE A 871 66.36 -47.26 -70.16
N ASN A 872 66.67 -48.42 -69.54
CA ASN A 872 67.06 -49.74 -70.15
C ASN A 872 67.22 -50.80 -69.02
N LEU A 873 66.74 -52.07 -69.03
CA LEU A 873 66.69 -53.23 -69.95
C LEU A 873 67.94 -54.14 -69.99
N SER A 874 67.85 -55.31 -69.33
CA SER A 874 68.52 -56.58 -69.70
C SER A 874 67.92 -57.80 -68.95
N THR A 875 67.65 -58.88 -69.69
CA THR A 875 67.18 -60.22 -69.25
C THR A 875 68.24 -61.27 -69.67
N PRO A 876 68.05 -62.62 -69.74
CA PRO A 876 66.96 -63.54 -69.35
C PRO A 876 67.47 -64.86 -68.65
N ILE A 877 66.70 -65.97 -68.80
CA ILE A 877 67.08 -67.43 -68.74
C ILE A 877 66.80 -68.16 -67.39
N VAL A 878 66.12 -69.34 -67.34
CA VAL A 878 65.16 -69.99 -68.27
C VAL A 878 64.43 -71.20 -67.60
N ASN A 879 63.18 -71.48 -68.01
CA ASN A 879 62.41 -72.76 -67.95
C ASN A 879 62.19 -73.50 -66.59
N SER A 880 61.13 -74.31 -66.39
CA SER A 880 60.20 -74.96 -67.33
C SER A 880 58.76 -75.14 -66.77
N CYS A 881 57.80 -75.32 -67.70
CA CYS A 881 56.56 -76.14 -67.70
C CYS A 881 55.98 -76.73 -66.39
N THR A 882 54.68 -76.91 -66.12
CA THR A 882 53.35 -76.70 -66.76
C THR A 882 52.27 -77.02 -65.67
N THR A 883 50.94 -76.86 -65.76
CA THR A 883 50.02 -76.66 -66.90
C THR A 883 48.74 -75.89 -66.48
N SER A 884 48.15 -75.17 -67.43
CA SER A 884 46.73 -74.84 -67.63
C SER A 884 45.83 -76.10 -67.80
N LEU A 885 44.49 -76.13 -67.73
CA LEU A 885 43.37 -75.16 -67.53
C LEU A 885 42.08 -76.00 -67.22
N VAL A 886 40.89 -75.37 -67.28
CA VAL A 886 39.53 -76.00 -67.41
C VAL A 886 38.89 -76.52 -66.09
N THR A 887 38.12 -75.73 -65.33
CA THR A 887 36.68 -75.32 -65.42
C THR A 887 35.60 -76.34 -64.98
N VAL A 888 34.55 -75.81 -64.31
CA VAL A 888 33.14 -76.32 -64.23
C VAL A 888 32.95 -77.63 -63.41
N ASN A 889 32.08 -77.79 -62.40
CA ASN A 889 30.99 -77.03 -61.74
C ASN A 889 31.23 -77.10 -60.19
N LYS A 890 30.62 -76.32 -59.29
CA LYS A 890 29.36 -75.56 -59.28
C LYS A 890 29.42 -74.46 -58.21
#